data_AF-A0A7H0F2V0-F1
#
_entry.id   AF-A0A7H0F2V0-F1
#
_cell.length_a   1.000
_cell.length_b   1.000
_cell.length_c   1.000
_cell.angle_alpha   90.00
_cell.angle_beta   90.00
_cell.angle_gamma   90.00
#
_symmetry.space_group_name_H-M   'P 1'
#
loop_
_entity.id
_entity.type
_entity.pdbx_description
1 polymer ?
#
loop_
_entity_poly.entity_id
_entity_poly.type
_entity_poly.pdbx_seq_one_letter_code
_entity_poly.pdbx_strand_id
1 'polypeptide(L)'
;MATDITKILIGETTALIPQAGASTAPEHLLDGGSGDTDFPYGKFKAMATVGEIDPKTGHVLTGWPDGQAAWLLDEDTIRVAYQSESYATFVKETYGWKMDSGVSFTGSHVHVIDYNRAAFADFLNNNSPASKMFEGAGHLFNTVYNVFGEIVDGKNADPKDLSAKWGNQTGADGTLYEFDERYRLTQGDWFFHSFCGAYYEEANKYGNGIGFADDVWLMGEEWNIGQMYSSRGGDKFFTDNTMGLASMVVDIANKTAYTVPVLGQSGYEKILPINSGHKDYVVLVMSGYNLEVEPAPLKIYIGKKNVDAAGKAMNYNTASARDAFLGRNGLLFGQLYGMAATNDTYADLGIANVDADTEMLNAYTADADAPDTFKVRYYPTKYRWDGFDTPENAGKTEVYRWLQDGDTVGGVKEANEQPEGYTFFNGDSKVEHPAVDPDITQSRYVINLTDARSILGIDFNNIVTDLTNDADGNGLPDYLSADVTRVLAGVDGALVLETNGKGAAPTGPNNPASSLTHAIHVEQGKAYADQPDGLQWVKTSDGDYLILDEDSGNDYGERKYVLPIDSETLQLTDPGTGYFLASAGGSLNPRAKAKVAAIPGTFSRATGAEFSGTWNVTHLVAKKEDGSFYTQEELDGTGAQRIIGSLPLEEQTFIGVVQQGGESGGILAERKADQGGQIFMFNITEPLEFVKPLITGTPNADTIQAGVGEFTGVNSLVFTGAGKDEVDIPIGGAKLYLGSNSIFTGSGADTISVADEDRAFGGSGDDEFDATEATGYRISGGVGNDIFYLGVNGRAIGGDGDDRFFVGEGGGNIISGGAGADQFWILTDDPTKLKASNTIVDYTIGTDVIGIANQVADSVDDLTLSGSNISLNGVLIATLNGVNAASATFVFG
;
A
#
# COMPACT_ATOMS: atom_id res chain seq x y z
N MET A 1 7.62 3.41 -50.95
CA MET A 1 6.48 4.14 -50.38
C MET A 1 6.87 4.46 -48.96
N ALA A 2 7.08 5.73 -48.64
CA ALA A 2 7.36 6.16 -47.29
C ALA A 2 6.05 6.04 -46.50
N THR A 3 6.03 5.22 -45.47
CA THR A 3 4.96 5.19 -44.47
C THR A 3 4.94 6.57 -43.80
N ASP A 4 3.80 7.24 -43.93
CA ASP A 4 3.57 8.55 -43.34
C ASP A 4 3.47 8.37 -41.82
N ILE A 5 4.53 8.75 -41.10
CA ILE A 5 4.71 8.62 -39.65
C ILE A 5 3.79 9.59 -38.87
N THR A 6 2.77 10.17 -39.52
CA THR A 6 2.01 11.31 -38.99
C THR A 6 0.82 10.94 -38.10
N LYS A 7 0.47 9.66 -37.96
CA LYS A 7 -0.63 9.23 -37.07
C LYS A 7 -0.33 7.90 -36.38
N ILE A 8 0.17 7.96 -35.15
CA ILE A 8 0.20 6.83 -34.21
C ILE A 8 -1.17 6.76 -33.54
N LEU A 9 -1.92 5.68 -33.80
CA LEU A 9 -3.32 5.52 -33.38
C LEU A 9 -3.45 4.72 -32.09
N ILE A 10 -4.55 4.89 -31.37
CA ILE A 10 -4.82 4.17 -30.11
C ILE A 10 -4.73 2.65 -30.34
N GLY A 11 -3.85 2.01 -29.56
CA GLY A 11 -3.62 0.57 -29.56
C GLY A 11 -2.79 0.04 -30.73
N GLU A 12 -2.13 0.91 -31.51
CA GLU A 12 -1.16 0.47 -32.51
C GLU A 12 0.20 0.16 -31.92
N THR A 13 0.58 0.82 -30.82
CA THR A 13 1.84 0.56 -30.12
C THR A 13 1.76 -0.79 -29.40
N THR A 14 2.58 -1.74 -29.82
CA THR A 14 2.70 -3.07 -29.19
C THR A 14 3.90 -3.20 -28.26
N ALA A 15 4.83 -2.24 -28.29
CA ALA A 15 5.97 -2.22 -27.39
C ALA A 15 5.51 -2.02 -25.95
N LEU A 16 6.06 -2.79 -25.03
CA LEU A 16 5.76 -2.69 -23.59
C LEU A 16 6.75 -1.78 -22.88
N ILE A 17 6.22 -0.92 -22.01
CA ILE A 17 6.99 -0.21 -20.98
C ILE A 17 7.35 -1.14 -19.82
N PRO A 18 6.42 -1.99 -19.29
CA PRO A 18 6.76 -3.01 -18.32
C PRO A 18 7.78 -4.00 -18.89
N GLN A 19 8.71 -4.43 -18.05
CA GLN A 19 9.82 -5.33 -18.37
C GLN A 19 9.90 -6.46 -17.35
N ALA A 20 10.39 -7.62 -17.77
CA ALA A 20 10.68 -8.75 -16.89
C ALA A 20 12.03 -8.60 -16.14
N GLY A 21 12.80 -7.56 -16.44
CA GLY A 21 14.10 -7.24 -15.85
C GLY A 21 14.89 -6.22 -16.67
N ALA A 22 16.20 -6.11 -16.43
CA ALA A 22 17.10 -5.06 -16.94
C ALA A 22 17.22 -4.93 -18.46
N SER A 23 16.70 -5.84 -19.30
CA SER A 23 16.59 -5.61 -20.75
C SER A 23 17.91 -5.23 -21.47
N THR A 24 18.99 -6.01 -21.30
CA THR A 24 20.34 -5.66 -21.80
C THR A 24 20.70 -6.16 -23.21
N ALA A 25 19.95 -7.12 -23.76
CA ALA A 25 20.24 -7.69 -25.08
C ALA A 25 20.02 -6.65 -26.21
N PRO A 26 20.78 -6.69 -27.33
CA PRO A 26 20.64 -5.72 -28.41
C PRO A 26 19.21 -5.55 -28.97
N GLU A 27 18.44 -6.63 -29.04
CA GLU A 27 17.03 -6.66 -29.44
C GLU A 27 16.11 -5.93 -28.46
N HIS A 28 16.48 -5.83 -27.19
CA HIS A 28 15.76 -5.09 -26.16
C HIS A 28 16.02 -3.58 -26.21
N LEU A 29 16.98 -3.13 -27.02
CA LEU A 29 17.42 -1.73 -27.09
C LEU A 29 16.99 -1.05 -28.40
N LEU A 30 15.89 -1.53 -29.00
CA LEU A 30 15.29 -0.96 -30.20
C LEU A 30 14.23 0.07 -29.84
N ASP A 31 14.30 1.24 -30.50
CA ASP A 31 13.27 2.28 -30.38
C ASP A 31 11.97 1.82 -31.06
N GLY A 32 10.85 1.86 -30.32
CA GLY A 32 9.60 1.22 -30.71
C GLY A 32 9.53 -0.29 -30.50
N GLY A 33 10.52 -0.90 -29.82
CA GLY A 33 10.51 -2.30 -29.42
C GLY A 33 10.35 -2.47 -27.92
N SER A 34 9.89 -3.63 -27.44
CA SER A 34 9.85 -3.96 -26.01
C SER A 34 11.25 -4.25 -25.45
N GLY A 35 11.38 -4.19 -24.13
CA GLY A 35 12.49 -4.80 -23.41
C GLY A 35 12.35 -6.32 -23.31
N ASP A 36 12.89 -6.90 -22.24
CA ASP A 36 12.63 -8.27 -21.84
C ASP A 36 11.17 -8.42 -21.44
N THR A 37 10.45 -9.35 -22.09
CA THR A 37 9.02 -9.61 -21.84
C THR A 37 8.79 -11.04 -21.31
N ASP A 38 9.83 -11.73 -20.87
CA ASP A 38 9.72 -13.08 -20.29
C ASP A 38 9.37 -13.02 -18.80
N PHE A 39 8.17 -12.49 -18.51
CA PHE A 39 7.67 -12.25 -17.16
C PHE A 39 7.50 -13.56 -16.38
N PRO A 40 7.81 -13.60 -15.07
CA PRO A 40 7.88 -14.83 -14.29
C PRO A 40 6.51 -15.47 -13.99
N TYR A 41 5.47 -14.65 -13.79
CA TYR A 41 4.14 -15.10 -13.30
C TYR A 41 2.99 -14.54 -14.13
N GLY A 42 3.17 -14.28 -15.43
CA GLY A 42 2.06 -13.80 -16.25
C GLY A 42 2.44 -13.34 -17.64
N LYS A 43 1.46 -12.78 -18.34
CA LYS A 43 1.65 -12.13 -19.65
C LYS A 43 1.18 -10.70 -19.56
N PHE A 44 1.86 -9.82 -20.30
CA PHE A 44 1.50 -8.41 -20.42
C PHE A 44 1.30 -8.06 -21.90
N LYS A 45 0.33 -7.19 -22.21
CA LYS A 45 0.12 -6.63 -23.55
C LYS A 45 -0.31 -5.18 -23.47
N ALA A 46 0.32 -4.32 -24.28
CA ALA A 46 -0.05 -2.91 -24.40
C ALA A 46 -1.46 -2.77 -25.00
N MET A 47 -2.29 -1.95 -24.36
CA MET A 47 -3.64 -1.62 -24.81
C MET A 47 -3.70 -0.24 -25.47
N ALA A 48 -3.07 0.74 -24.84
CA ALA A 48 -2.93 2.10 -25.38
C ALA A 48 -1.69 2.75 -24.76
N THR A 49 -1.05 3.64 -25.51
CA THR A 49 0.11 4.41 -25.03
C THR A 49 -0.19 5.89 -25.11
N VAL A 50 0.18 6.65 -24.06
CA VAL A 50 -0.09 8.09 -24.00
C VAL A 50 0.50 8.79 -25.22
N GLY A 51 -0.24 9.76 -25.76
CA GLY A 51 0.05 10.45 -27.00
C GLY A 51 -0.59 9.83 -28.23
N GLU A 52 -1.08 8.58 -28.20
CA GLU A 52 -1.87 8.00 -29.29
C GLU A 52 -3.17 8.77 -29.54
N ILE A 53 -3.69 8.69 -30.77
CA ILE A 53 -4.93 9.39 -31.15
C ILE A 53 -6.06 8.47 -31.62
N ASP A 54 -7.29 8.88 -31.33
CA ASP A 54 -8.46 8.33 -31.99
C ASP A 54 -8.40 8.66 -33.49
N PRO A 55 -8.43 7.66 -34.39
CA PRO A 55 -8.34 7.87 -35.84
C PRO A 55 -9.48 8.68 -36.45
N LYS A 56 -10.66 8.70 -35.80
CA LYS A 56 -11.88 9.38 -36.26
C LYS A 56 -11.96 10.81 -35.75
N THR A 57 -11.74 11.00 -34.45
CA THR A 57 -11.95 12.30 -33.78
C THR A 57 -10.67 13.12 -33.64
N GLY A 58 -9.50 12.47 -33.68
CA GLY A 58 -8.23 13.10 -33.35
C GLY A 58 -8.03 13.34 -31.86
N HIS A 59 -8.90 12.79 -31.00
CA HIS A 59 -8.75 12.83 -29.54
C HIS A 59 -7.40 12.25 -29.13
N VAL A 60 -6.64 13.00 -28.34
CA VAL A 60 -5.29 12.62 -27.89
C VAL A 60 -5.35 12.13 -26.45
N LEU A 61 -4.71 10.99 -26.18
CA LEU A 61 -4.46 10.49 -24.82
C LEU A 61 -3.33 11.31 -24.16
N THR A 62 -3.55 11.81 -22.94
CA THR A 62 -2.59 12.69 -22.23
C THR A 62 -2.21 12.16 -20.86
N GLY A 63 -1.33 12.91 -20.16
CA GLY A 63 -0.93 12.77 -18.76
C GLY A 63 -0.24 11.47 -18.42
N TRP A 64 0.16 11.34 -17.17
CA TRP A 64 0.53 10.05 -16.65
C TRP A 64 -0.74 9.22 -16.44
N PRO A 65 -0.80 7.98 -16.96
CA PRO A 65 -1.97 7.16 -16.75
C PRO A 65 -1.92 6.60 -15.33
N ASP A 66 -2.96 6.91 -14.58
CA ASP A 66 -3.12 6.60 -13.18
C ASP A 66 -4.64 6.59 -12.90
N GLY A 67 -5.12 5.94 -11.85
CA GLY A 67 -6.55 5.76 -11.56
C GLY A 67 -7.37 5.23 -12.74
N GLN A 68 -7.47 3.91 -12.90
CA GLN A 68 -8.19 3.27 -14.00
C GLN A 68 -9.28 2.31 -13.56
N ALA A 69 -10.30 2.16 -14.41
CA ALA A 69 -11.30 1.12 -14.28
C ALA A 69 -11.88 0.71 -15.64
N ALA A 70 -12.74 -0.30 -15.63
CA ALA A 70 -13.52 -0.67 -16.79
C ALA A 70 -14.92 -1.17 -16.41
N TRP A 71 -15.88 -0.95 -17.30
CA TRP A 71 -17.27 -1.41 -17.18
C TRP A 71 -17.88 -1.69 -18.57
N LEU A 72 -19.05 -2.33 -18.61
CA LEU A 72 -19.79 -2.50 -19.86
C LEU A 72 -20.52 -1.21 -20.24
N LEU A 73 -20.24 -0.67 -21.42
CA LEU A 73 -21.05 0.39 -22.01
C LEU A 73 -22.36 -0.17 -22.55
N ASP A 74 -22.26 -1.34 -23.17
CA ASP A 74 -23.36 -2.20 -23.60
C ASP A 74 -22.86 -3.67 -23.60
N GLU A 75 -23.69 -4.60 -24.06
CA GLU A 75 -23.38 -6.03 -24.05
C GLU A 75 -22.13 -6.43 -24.85
N ASP A 76 -21.76 -5.64 -25.87
CA ASP A 76 -20.70 -5.94 -26.83
C ASP A 76 -19.48 -5.01 -26.69
N THR A 77 -19.56 -3.94 -25.88
CA THR A 77 -18.50 -2.94 -25.73
C THR A 77 -18.08 -2.76 -24.27
N ILE A 78 -16.78 -2.98 -24.00
CA ILE A 78 -16.12 -2.62 -22.75
C ILE A 78 -15.61 -1.18 -22.86
N ARG A 79 -15.96 -0.33 -21.92
CA ARG A 79 -15.34 0.97 -21.72
C ARG A 79 -14.25 0.86 -20.68
N VAL A 80 -13.04 1.26 -21.05
CA VAL A 80 -11.91 1.47 -20.14
C VAL A 80 -11.79 2.97 -19.90
N ALA A 81 -11.75 3.38 -18.65
CA ALA A 81 -11.44 4.75 -18.26
C ALA A 81 -10.10 4.79 -17.54
N TYR A 82 -9.35 5.86 -17.76
CA TYR A 82 -8.17 6.17 -16.97
C TYR A 82 -8.12 7.68 -16.76
N GLN A 83 -7.66 8.11 -15.60
CA GLN A 83 -7.35 9.52 -15.39
C GLN A 83 -5.91 9.81 -15.80
N SER A 84 -5.70 11.00 -16.36
CA SER A 84 -4.40 11.45 -16.78
C SER A 84 -3.86 12.40 -15.72
N GLU A 85 -2.98 11.95 -14.86
CA GLU A 85 -2.36 12.79 -13.86
C GLU A 85 -1.51 13.86 -14.55
N SER A 86 -1.75 15.13 -14.23
CA SER A 86 -1.04 16.26 -14.82
C SER A 86 -0.99 17.45 -13.88
N TYR A 87 0.20 18.05 -13.78
CA TYR A 87 0.43 19.20 -12.90
C TYR A 87 0.33 20.55 -13.62
N ALA A 88 -0.11 20.56 -14.88
CA ALA A 88 -0.12 21.72 -15.77
C ALA A 88 1.18 22.54 -15.67
N THR A 89 1.11 23.83 -15.35
CA THR A 89 2.28 24.73 -15.39
C THR A 89 3.32 24.49 -14.30
N PHE A 90 3.10 23.55 -13.36
CA PHE A 90 4.21 23.01 -12.55
C PHE A 90 5.26 22.32 -13.42
N VAL A 91 4.82 21.60 -14.46
CA VAL A 91 5.68 20.85 -15.37
C VAL A 91 5.40 21.25 -16.83
N LYS A 92 4.28 20.81 -17.41
CA LYS A 92 3.80 21.17 -18.75
C LYS A 92 2.27 21.10 -18.79
N GLU A 93 1.63 22.05 -19.49
CA GLU A 93 0.19 22.02 -19.73
C GLU A 93 -0.21 20.96 -20.77
N THR A 94 -1.27 20.22 -20.48
CA THR A 94 -2.04 19.48 -21.49
C THR A 94 -2.82 20.43 -22.38
N TYR A 95 -3.35 19.94 -23.50
CA TYR A 95 -4.32 20.74 -24.27
C TYR A 95 -5.58 21.03 -23.45
N GLY A 96 -6.27 22.14 -23.74
CA GLY A 96 -7.50 22.50 -23.04
C GLY A 96 -8.68 21.56 -23.37
N TRP A 97 -9.21 20.89 -22.36
CA TRP A 97 -10.49 20.18 -22.40
C TRP A 97 -11.64 21.17 -22.23
N LYS A 98 -12.35 21.40 -23.33
CA LYS A 98 -13.47 22.33 -23.38
C LYS A 98 -14.76 21.69 -22.88
N MET A 99 -15.36 22.31 -21.87
CA MET A 99 -16.68 21.95 -21.34
C MET A 99 -17.81 22.45 -22.24
N ASP A 100 -19.03 21.94 -22.04
CA ASP A 100 -20.24 22.34 -22.78
C ASP A 100 -20.60 23.83 -22.56
N SER A 101 -20.27 24.38 -21.39
CA SER A 101 -20.43 25.81 -21.08
C SER A 101 -19.49 26.70 -21.90
N GLY A 102 -18.43 26.13 -22.47
CA GLY A 102 -17.43 26.81 -23.28
C GLY A 102 -16.12 27.13 -22.56
N VAL A 103 -16.08 27.03 -21.22
CA VAL A 103 -14.86 27.12 -20.42
C VAL A 103 -13.93 25.94 -20.73
N SER A 104 -12.62 26.14 -20.64
CA SER A 104 -11.65 25.07 -20.86
C SER A 104 -10.79 24.83 -19.63
N PHE A 105 -10.53 23.56 -19.31
CA PHE A 105 -9.61 23.12 -18.28
C PHE A 105 -8.37 22.52 -18.94
N THR A 106 -7.18 22.87 -18.46
CA THR A 106 -5.93 22.13 -18.73
C THR A 106 -5.60 21.28 -17.51
N GLY A 107 -4.49 20.54 -17.54
CA GLY A 107 -4.12 19.60 -16.50
C GLY A 107 -4.74 18.25 -16.69
N SER A 108 -5.21 17.67 -15.58
CA SER A 108 -5.70 16.30 -15.55
C SER A 108 -6.98 16.15 -16.35
N HIS A 109 -7.08 15.06 -17.12
CA HIS A 109 -8.25 14.66 -17.90
C HIS A 109 -8.72 13.29 -17.44
N VAL A 110 -9.99 12.94 -17.68
CA VAL A 110 -10.46 11.56 -17.54
C VAL A 110 -10.83 11.03 -18.91
N HIS A 111 -9.98 10.17 -19.46
CA HIS A 111 -10.15 9.60 -20.79
C HIS A 111 -11.00 8.33 -20.72
N VAL A 112 -11.78 8.09 -21.78
CA VAL A 112 -12.47 6.82 -21.99
C VAL A 112 -12.05 6.23 -23.33
N ILE A 113 -11.87 4.91 -23.37
CA ILE A 113 -11.54 4.12 -24.56
C ILE A 113 -12.51 2.94 -24.63
N ASP A 114 -13.22 2.83 -25.74
CA ASP A 114 -14.21 1.78 -25.98
C ASP A 114 -13.57 0.67 -26.81
N TYR A 115 -13.74 -0.57 -26.35
CA TYR A 115 -13.21 -1.79 -26.98
C TYR A 115 -14.30 -2.83 -27.20
N ASN A 116 -14.20 -3.55 -28.32
CA ASN A 116 -15.02 -4.71 -28.60
C ASN A 116 -14.78 -5.81 -27.55
N ARG A 117 -15.82 -6.18 -26.79
CA ARG A 117 -15.75 -7.11 -25.66
C ARG A 117 -15.22 -8.49 -26.03
N ALA A 118 -15.66 -9.05 -27.16
CA ALA A 118 -15.23 -10.37 -27.59
C ALA A 118 -13.73 -10.39 -27.94
N ALA A 119 -13.26 -9.39 -28.67
CA ALA A 119 -11.84 -9.25 -29.01
C ALA A 119 -10.97 -8.92 -27.78
N PHE A 120 -11.52 -8.17 -26.82
CA PHE A 120 -10.89 -7.87 -25.54
C PHE A 120 -10.68 -9.14 -24.69
N ALA A 121 -11.70 -9.99 -24.58
CA ALA A 121 -11.61 -11.27 -23.86
C ALA A 121 -10.53 -12.20 -24.44
N ASP A 122 -10.36 -12.20 -25.77
CA ASP A 122 -9.36 -13.03 -26.45
C ASP A 122 -7.96 -12.37 -26.51
N PHE A 123 -7.80 -11.13 -26.00
CA PHE A 123 -6.65 -10.27 -26.30
C PHE A 123 -5.31 -10.85 -25.82
N LEU A 124 -5.22 -11.33 -24.58
CA LEU A 124 -3.99 -11.95 -24.04
C LEU A 124 -3.62 -13.27 -24.75
N ASN A 125 -4.57 -13.88 -25.43
CA ASN A 125 -4.41 -15.20 -26.06
C ASN A 125 -4.06 -15.11 -27.56
N ASN A 126 -3.82 -13.92 -28.09
CA ASN A 126 -3.46 -13.70 -29.49
C ASN A 126 -2.38 -12.64 -29.68
N ASN A 127 -1.86 -12.50 -30.90
CA ASN A 127 -0.78 -11.57 -31.24
C ASN A 127 -1.26 -10.27 -31.92
N SER A 128 -2.57 -10.01 -31.94
CA SER A 128 -3.11 -8.79 -32.54
C SER A 128 -2.81 -7.57 -31.65
N PRO A 129 -2.57 -6.39 -32.24
CA PRO A 129 -2.52 -5.13 -31.51
C PRO A 129 -3.92 -4.72 -31.03
N ALA A 130 -3.99 -3.93 -29.96
CA ALA A 130 -5.24 -3.47 -29.36
C ALA A 130 -6.08 -2.60 -30.31
N SER A 131 -5.47 -1.97 -31.31
CA SER A 131 -6.15 -1.26 -32.40
C SER A 131 -7.14 -2.13 -33.19
N LYS A 132 -7.08 -3.47 -33.07
CA LYS A 132 -8.07 -4.40 -33.65
C LYS A 132 -9.34 -4.55 -32.82
N MET A 133 -9.29 -4.22 -31.54
CA MET A 133 -10.47 -4.19 -30.66
C MET A 133 -10.98 -2.76 -30.42
N PHE A 134 -10.22 -1.72 -30.76
CA PHE A 134 -10.59 -0.31 -30.56
C PHE A 134 -11.85 0.12 -31.35
N GLU A 135 -12.77 0.82 -30.68
CA GLU A 135 -14.03 1.32 -31.27
C GLU A 135 -14.15 2.85 -31.25
N GLY A 136 -13.67 3.52 -30.19
CA GLY A 136 -13.64 4.98 -30.05
C GLY A 136 -12.99 5.44 -28.74
N ALA A 137 -12.68 6.75 -28.64
CA ALA A 137 -12.23 7.35 -27.40
C ALA A 137 -12.80 8.77 -27.19
N GLY A 138 -12.75 9.25 -25.95
CA GLY A 138 -13.21 10.59 -25.58
C GLY A 138 -12.88 10.94 -24.13
N HIS A 139 -13.70 11.82 -23.56
CA HIS A 139 -13.65 12.18 -22.15
C HIS A 139 -14.90 11.70 -21.39
N LEU A 140 -14.76 11.47 -20.08
CA LEU A 140 -15.84 10.92 -19.25
C LEU A 140 -16.99 11.92 -19.02
N PHE A 141 -16.68 13.20 -18.83
CA PHE A 141 -17.69 14.24 -18.57
C PHE A 141 -17.59 15.42 -19.54
N ASN A 142 -18.52 16.36 -19.47
CA ASN A 142 -18.46 17.61 -20.25
C ASN A 142 -19.09 18.80 -19.53
N THR A 143 -19.64 18.59 -18.33
CA THR A 143 -20.15 19.62 -17.43
C THR A 143 -19.46 19.47 -16.08
N VAL A 144 -19.07 20.59 -15.47
CA VAL A 144 -18.44 20.60 -14.15
C VAL A 144 -19.06 21.67 -13.25
N TYR A 145 -19.37 21.28 -12.02
CA TYR A 145 -19.77 22.17 -10.93
C TYR A 145 -18.59 22.45 -10.02
N ASN A 146 -18.39 23.70 -9.63
CA ASN A 146 -17.34 24.09 -8.69
C ASN A 146 -17.76 23.96 -7.22
N VAL A 147 -16.84 24.32 -6.33
CA VAL A 147 -16.99 24.32 -4.87
C VAL A 147 -18.13 25.21 -4.32
N PHE A 148 -18.63 26.17 -5.13
CA PHE A 148 -19.79 27.00 -4.79
C PHE A 148 -21.11 26.39 -5.27
N GLY A 149 -21.05 25.21 -5.90
CA GLY A 149 -22.20 24.51 -6.44
C GLY A 149 -22.74 25.13 -7.74
N GLU A 150 -21.96 25.93 -8.45
CA GLU A 150 -22.32 26.54 -9.73
C GLU A 150 -21.66 25.81 -10.91
N ILE A 151 -22.33 25.76 -12.06
CA ILE A 151 -21.71 25.27 -13.30
C ILE A 151 -20.61 26.25 -13.69
N VAL A 152 -19.41 25.75 -13.96
CA VAL A 152 -18.31 26.62 -14.38
C VAL A 152 -18.54 27.09 -15.81
N ASP A 153 -18.67 28.39 -16.03
CA ASP A 153 -19.00 28.97 -17.34
C ASP A 153 -18.03 30.07 -17.82
N GLY A 154 -17.01 30.38 -17.02
CA GLY A 154 -15.95 31.30 -17.41
C GLY A 154 -14.93 31.56 -16.31
N LYS A 155 -14.18 32.65 -16.47
CA LYS A 155 -13.20 33.16 -15.51
C LYS A 155 -13.22 34.68 -15.49
N ASN A 156 -13.46 35.28 -14.32
CA ASN A 156 -13.39 36.74 -14.15
C ASN A 156 -13.12 37.14 -12.69
N ALA A 157 -12.81 38.43 -12.51
CA ALA A 157 -12.47 39.02 -11.22
C ALA A 157 -13.67 39.57 -10.42
N ASP A 158 -14.92 39.43 -10.88
CA ASP A 158 -16.09 39.82 -10.07
C ASP A 158 -16.32 38.76 -8.99
N PRO A 159 -16.14 39.08 -7.69
CA PRO A 159 -16.30 38.10 -6.63
C PRO A 159 -17.74 37.61 -6.44
N LYS A 160 -18.73 38.30 -7.03
CA LYS A 160 -20.14 37.89 -6.96
C LYS A 160 -20.53 36.88 -8.03
N ASP A 161 -19.71 36.73 -9.05
CA ASP A 161 -19.95 35.82 -10.16
C ASP A 161 -19.30 34.47 -9.87
N LEU A 162 -19.99 33.63 -9.10
CA LEU A 162 -19.46 32.36 -8.59
C LEU A 162 -19.38 31.25 -9.65
N SER A 163 -20.13 31.34 -10.76
CA SER A 163 -19.99 30.41 -11.89
C SER A 163 -18.66 30.62 -12.63
N ALA A 164 -18.06 31.80 -12.52
CA ALA A 164 -16.78 32.12 -13.11
C ALA A 164 -15.59 31.92 -12.15
N LYS A 165 -15.61 30.84 -11.34
CA LYS A 165 -14.62 30.52 -10.30
C LYS A 165 -14.23 29.03 -10.27
N TRP A 166 -13.03 28.76 -9.78
CA TRP A 166 -12.52 27.41 -9.47
C TRP A 166 -11.80 27.41 -8.12
N GLY A 167 -11.96 26.33 -7.33
CA GLY A 167 -11.61 26.30 -5.90
C GLY A 167 -10.15 26.64 -5.61
N ASN A 168 -9.23 26.03 -6.35
CA ASN A 168 -7.80 26.20 -6.18
C ASN A 168 -7.26 27.60 -6.56
N GLN A 169 -8.12 28.51 -7.04
CA GLN A 169 -7.78 29.92 -7.29
C GLN A 169 -8.73 30.91 -6.63
N THR A 170 -9.65 30.49 -5.78
CA THR A 170 -10.72 31.35 -5.29
C THR A 170 -10.84 31.26 -3.78
N GLY A 171 -11.05 32.39 -3.09
CA GLY A 171 -11.40 32.40 -1.67
C GLY A 171 -12.91 32.24 -1.44
N ALA A 172 -13.30 31.90 -0.22
CA ALA A 172 -14.69 31.76 0.20
C ALA A 172 -15.58 32.98 -0.07
N ASP A 173 -14.99 34.18 -0.15
CA ASP A 173 -15.70 35.42 -0.50
C ASP A 173 -15.85 35.64 -2.02
N GLY A 174 -15.44 34.68 -2.83
CA GLY A 174 -15.44 34.72 -4.29
C GLY A 174 -14.23 35.45 -4.90
N THR A 175 -13.28 35.93 -4.09
CA THR A 175 -12.09 36.62 -4.61
C THR A 175 -11.22 35.68 -5.43
N LEU A 176 -10.97 36.06 -6.70
CA LEU A 176 -10.04 35.36 -7.58
C LEU A 176 -8.59 35.74 -7.27
N TYR A 177 -7.80 34.72 -6.95
CA TYR A 177 -6.36 34.78 -6.74
C TYR A 177 -5.63 34.17 -7.94
N GLU A 178 -5.25 35.01 -8.90
CA GLU A 178 -4.42 34.56 -10.03
C GLU A 178 -3.08 34.00 -9.55
N PHE A 179 -2.61 32.95 -10.25
CA PHE A 179 -1.27 32.38 -10.06
C PHE A 179 -0.17 33.41 -10.35
N ASP A 180 1.00 33.18 -9.77
CA ASP A 180 2.22 33.92 -10.08
C ASP A 180 2.53 33.84 -11.59
N GLU A 181 3.19 34.87 -12.13
CA GLU A 181 3.35 35.08 -13.57
C GLU A 181 3.90 33.85 -14.33
N ARG A 182 4.82 33.11 -13.71
CA ARG A 182 5.45 31.91 -14.30
C ARG A 182 4.50 30.70 -14.45
N TYR A 183 3.40 30.69 -13.70
CA TYR A 183 2.43 29.59 -13.60
C TYR A 183 1.08 29.92 -14.26
N ARG A 184 1.02 31.02 -15.01
CA ARG A 184 -0.22 31.41 -15.69
C ARG A 184 -0.53 30.42 -16.81
N LEU A 185 -1.76 29.93 -16.79
CA LEU A 185 -2.27 28.98 -17.77
C LEU A 185 -2.34 29.61 -19.16
N THR A 186 -2.07 28.79 -20.18
CA THR A 186 -2.06 29.17 -21.60
C THR A 186 -2.94 28.27 -22.47
N GLN A 187 -3.36 27.13 -21.95
CA GLN A 187 -4.17 26.10 -22.61
C GLN A 187 -5.59 25.99 -22.05
N GLY A 188 -5.83 26.50 -20.83
CA GLY A 188 -7.14 26.51 -20.19
C GLY A 188 -7.42 27.82 -19.45
N ASP A 189 -8.70 28.04 -19.12
CA ASP A 189 -9.14 29.08 -18.20
C ASP A 189 -8.81 28.69 -16.75
N TRP A 190 -9.02 27.41 -16.45
CA TRP A 190 -8.77 26.76 -15.17
C TRP A 190 -7.90 25.52 -15.34
N PHE A 191 -7.50 24.94 -14.23
CA PHE A 191 -6.62 23.78 -14.16
C PHE A 191 -7.21 22.77 -13.17
N PHE A 192 -7.43 21.54 -13.66
CA PHE A 192 -7.66 20.38 -12.80
C PHE A 192 -6.31 19.85 -12.33
N HIS A 193 -6.07 19.91 -11.04
CA HIS A 193 -4.85 19.37 -10.44
C HIS A 193 -4.79 17.82 -10.50
N SER A 194 -3.73 17.23 -9.95
CA SER A 194 -3.52 15.77 -9.89
C SER A 194 -4.81 15.06 -9.47
N PHE A 195 -5.31 14.12 -10.29
CA PHE A 195 -6.45 13.27 -9.96
C PHE A 195 -5.99 11.85 -9.59
N CYS A 196 -4.83 11.74 -8.93
CA CYS A 196 -4.21 10.45 -8.62
C CYS A 196 -5.21 9.47 -7.98
N GLY A 197 -5.12 8.17 -8.30
CA GLY A 197 -5.94 7.16 -7.62
C GLY A 197 -7.45 7.18 -7.84
N ALA A 198 -7.94 7.88 -8.87
CA ALA A 198 -9.36 7.95 -9.17
C ALA A 198 -10.05 6.58 -9.27
N TYR A 199 -11.31 6.51 -8.83
CA TYR A 199 -12.00 5.25 -8.55
C TYR A 199 -13.40 5.19 -9.17
N TYR A 200 -13.69 4.08 -9.86
CA TYR A 200 -15.04 3.75 -10.31
C TYR A 200 -15.77 2.94 -9.25
N GLU A 201 -16.98 3.36 -8.89
CA GLU A 201 -17.86 2.60 -8.01
C GLU A 201 -19.22 2.40 -8.66
N GLU A 202 -19.62 1.14 -8.76
CA GLU A 202 -20.87 0.70 -9.35
C GLU A 202 -22.05 0.97 -8.40
N ALA A 203 -23.20 1.31 -8.97
CA ALA A 203 -24.45 1.46 -8.22
C ALA A 203 -24.78 0.16 -7.45
N ASN A 204 -25.11 0.30 -6.16
CA ASN A 204 -25.56 -0.81 -5.30
C ASN A 204 -24.58 -2.00 -5.21
N LYS A 205 -23.26 -1.76 -5.40
CA LYS A 205 -22.21 -2.79 -5.39
C LYS A 205 -22.31 -3.80 -4.26
N TYR A 206 -22.67 -3.34 -3.06
CA TYR A 206 -22.75 -4.16 -1.85
C TYR A 206 -24.14 -4.79 -1.61
N GLY A 207 -25.07 -4.63 -2.55
CA GLY A 207 -26.43 -5.16 -2.48
C GLY A 207 -27.48 -4.07 -2.59
N ASN A 208 -28.75 -4.49 -2.71
CA ASN A 208 -29.87 -3.61 -3.03
C ASN A 208 -30.01 -2.41 -2.05
N GLY A 209 -29.61 -1.23 -2.50
CA GLY A 209 -29.64 0.02 -1.75
C GLY A 209 -28.44 0.25 -0.82
N ILE A 210 -27.37 -0.55 -0.89
CA ILE A 210 -26.15 -0.41 -0.07
C ILE A 210 -25.01 0.09 -0.96
N GLY A 211 -24.24 1.07 -0.47
CA GLY A 211 -23.32 1.84 -1.30
C GLY A 211 -24.02 2.98 -2.05
N PHE A 212 -23.43 3.42 -3.15
CA PHE A 212 -24.00 4.47 -4.01
C PHE A 212 -25.26 4.01 -4.75
N ALA A 213 -26.11 4.97 -5.09
CA ALA A 213 -27.35 4.73 -5.82
C ALA A 213 -27.17 4.82 -7.35
N ASP A 214 -26.07 5.43 -7.81
CA ASP A 214 -25.71 5.63 -9.21
C ASP A 214 -24.29 5.12 -9.45
N ASP A 215 -23.94 4.85 -10.71
CA ASP A 215 -22.56 4.59 -11.11
C ASP A 215 -21.77 5.90 -11.06
N VAL A 216 -20.67 5.90 -10.31
CA VAL A 216 -19.90 7.12 -10.05
C VAL A 216 -18.42 6.93 -10.34
N TRP A 217 -17.77 8.03 -10.71
CA TRP A 217 -16.32 8.14 -10.75
C TRP A 217 -15.87 9.16 -9.71
N LEU A 218 -15.11 8.72 -8.72
CA LEU A 218 -14.57 9.52 -7.64
C LEU A 218 -13.13 9.92 -7.96
N MET A 219 -12.77 11.17 -7.67
CA MET A 219 -11.42 11.69 -7.87
C MET A 219 -11.21 12.89 -6.93
N GLY A 220 -9.98 13.17 -6.53
CA GLY A 220 -9.64 14.33 -5.73
C GLY A 220 -8.45 15.08 -6.36
N GLU A 221 -8.43 16.39 -6.20
CA GLU A 221 -7.17 17.14 -6.35
C GLU A 221 -6.31 16.88 -5.09
N GLU A 222 -5.02 16.62 -5.26
CA GLU A 222 -4.28 15.84 -4.26
C GLU A 222 -3.41 16.65 -3.29
N TRP A 223 -2.35 17.32 -3.76
CA TRP A 223 -1.36 17.98 -2.90
C TRP A 223 -1.32 19.51 -3.10
N ASN A 224 -0.70 20.23 -2.18
CA ASN A 224 -0.86 21.67 -2.07
C ASN A 224 -0.04 22.43 -3.12
N ILE A 225 -0.75 23.26 -3.87
CA ILE A 225 -0.19 23.99 -5.01
C ILE A 225 0.38 25.37 -4.62
N GLY A 226 0.71 25.56 -3.35
CA GLY A 226 1.17 26.82 -2.76
C GLY A 226 2.37 27.43 -3.46
N GLN A 227 3.21 26.61 -4.10
CA GLN A 227 4.30 27.07 -4.95
C GLN A 227 3.82 28.06 -6.05
N MET A 228 2.60 27.90 -6.58
CA MET A 228 1.99 28.81 -7.57
C MET A 228 1.63 30.18 -6.97
N TYR A 229 1.67 30.30 -5.65
CA TYR A 229 1.40 31.48 -4.84
C TYR A 229 2.61 31.91 -4.01
N SER A 230 3.83 31.55 -4.44
CA SER A 230 5.07 31.89 -3.73
C SER A 230 5.18 33.38 -3.40
N SER A 231 4.76 34.28 -4.30
CA SER A 231 4.78 35.73 -4.07
C SER A 231 3.81 36.21 -2.97
N ARG A 232 2.87 35.36 -2.54
CA ARG A 232 1.83 35.64 -1.54
C ARG A 232 2.00 34.86 -0.25
N GLY A 233 3.08 34.08 -0.11
CA GLY A 233 3.36 33.31 1.11
C GLY A 233 3.24 31.78 0.94
N GLY A 234 3.11 31.28 -0.28
CA GLY A 234 3.24 29.86 -0.58
C GLY A 234 2.09 29.02 -0.02
N ASP A 235 2.44 27.85 0.51
CA ASP A 235 1.54 26.79 0.98
C ASP A 235 0.56 27.32 2.04
N LYS A 236 1.06 28.08 3.01
CA LYS A 236 0.21 28.73 4.01
C LYS A 236 -0.81 29.69 3.39
N PHE A 237 -0.42 30.45 2.37
CA PHE A 237 -1.37 31.34 1.69
C PHE A 237 -2.46 30.53 0.99
N PHE A 238 -2.08 29.49 0.26
CA PHE A 238 -3.03 28.63 -0.45
C PHE A 238 -4.05 28.02 0.50
N THR A 239 -3.59 27.38 1.58
CA THR A 239 -4.43 26.76 2.60
C THR A 239 -5.36 27.77 3.27
N ASP A 240 -4.85 28.92 3.72
CA ASP A 240 -5.66 29.86 4.52
C ASP A 240 -6.62 30.73 3.70
N ASN A 241 -6.33 30.97 2.42
CA ASN A 241 -6.99 32.02 1.64
C ASN A 241 -7.79 31.51 0.44
N THR A 242 -7.64 30.25 0.05
CA THR A 242 -8.41 29.64 -1.05
C THR A 242 -9.37 28.58 -0.52
N MET A 243 -10.28 28.14 -1.39
CA MET A 243 -11.13 26.98 -1.14
C MET A 243 -10.33 25.66 -1.12
N GLY A 244 -9.04 25.67 -1.47
CA GLY A 244 -8.20 24.49 -1.50
C GLY A 244 -8.47 23.62 -2.72
N LEU A 245 -8.37 22.31 -2.52
CA LEU A 245 -8.38 21.29 -3.56
C LEU A 245 -9.77 20.63 -3.65
N ALA A 246 -10.20 20.34 -4.87
CA ALA A 246 -11.52 19.78 -5.12
C ALA A 246 -11.57 18.26 -4.95
N SER A 247 -12.31 17.78 -3.94
CA SER A 247 -12.88 16.43 -3.94
C SER A 247 -14.05 16.38 -4.93
N MET A 248 -14.11 15.38 -5.81
CA MET A 248 -15.06 15.35 -6.92
C MET A 248 -15.72 13.98 -7.13
N VAL A 249 -16.94 14.03 -7.69
CA VAL A 249 -17.70 12.86 -8.14
C VAL A 249 -18.29 13.13 -9.51
N VAL A 250 -18.24 12.16 -10.41
CA VAL A 250 -18.90 12.22 -11.73
C VAL A 250 -20.15 11.36 -11.73
N ASP A 251 -21.27 11.97 -12.08
CA ASP A 251 -22.46 11.27 -12.57
C ASP A 251 -22.16 10.77 -13.99
N ILE A 252 -21.79 9.49 -14.11
CA ILE A 252 -21.34 8.91 -15.38
C ILE A 252 -22.45 8.95 -16.42
N ALA A 253 -23.69 8.67 -16.01
CA ALA A 253 -24.85 8.63 -16.89
C ALA A 253 -25.13 10.02 -17.52
N ASN A 254 -25.01 11.08 -16.72
CA ASN A 254 -25.27 12.45 -17.16
C ASN A 254 -24.00 13.22 -17.56
N LYS A 255 -22.82 12.59 -17.55
CA LYS A 255 -21.53 13.19 -17.93
C LYS A 255 -21.24 14.51 -17.17
N THR A 256 -21.58 14.54 -15.89
CA THR A 256 -21.49 15.74 -15.05
C THR A 256 -20.63 15.50 -13.83
N ALA A 257 -19.57 16.29 -13.68
CA ALA A 257 -18.71 16.28 -12.52
C ALA A 257 -19.16 17.32 -11.49
N TYR A 258 -19.11 16.97 -10.20
CA TYR A 258 -19.46 17.83 -9.08
C TYR A 258 -18.30 17.89 -8.10
N THR A 259 -17.89 19.09 -7.69
CA THR A 259 -17.13 19.24 -6.45
C THR A 259 -18.01 18.89 -5.25
N VAL A 260 -17.45 18.18 -4.26
CA VAL A 260 -18.15 17.64 -3.10
C VAL A 260 -17.44 18.07 -1.80
N PRO A 261 -17.64 19.32 -1.33
CA PRO A 261 -16.87 19.87 -0.21
C PRO A 261 -17.07 19.14 1.11
N VAL A 262 -18.18 18.42 1.29
CA VAL A 262 -18.45 17.61 2.50
C VAL A 262 -17.45 16.46 2.67
N LEU A 263 -16.77 16.05 1.59
CA LEU A 263 -15.69 15.07 1.64
C LEU A 263 -14.38 15.66 2.18
N GLY A 264 -14.29 16.98 2.35
CA GLY A 264 -13.05 17.68 2.69
C GLY A 264 -12.46 18.43 1.49
N GLN A 265 -11.56 19.37 1.81
CA GLN A 265 -10.86 20.24 0.85
C GLN A 265 -9.34 20.19 1.03
N SER A 266 -8.87 19.28 1.88
CA SER A 266 -7.46 19.01 2.18
C SER A 266 -6.68 18.46 0.98
N GLY A 267 -7.42 17.94 0.01
CA GLY A 267 -6.89 17.15 -1.08
C GLY A 267 -6.78 15.69 -0.71
N TYR A 268 -7.14 14.85 -1.67
CA TYR A 268 -7.10 13.40 -1.54
C TYR A 268 -6.58 12.85 -2.84
N GLU A 269 -5.83 11.78 -2.70
CA GLU A 269 -5.42 10.96 -3.81
C GLU A 269 -6.60 10.04 -4.14
N LYS A 270 -6.83 9.05 -3.29
CA LYS A 270 -7.91 8.08 -3.51
C LYS A 270 -9.08 8.25 -2.54
N ILE A 271 -10.28 8.28 -3.13
CA ILE A 271 -11.55 8.29 -2.41
C ILE A 271 -12.21 6.93 -2.68
N LEU A 272 -12.11 6.02 -1.72
CA LEU A 272 -12.45 4.61 -1.90
C LEU A 272 -13.71 4.22 -1.11
N PRO A 273 -14.83 3.89 -1.77
CA PRO A 273 -16.03 3.43 -1.07
C PRO A 273 -15.85 2.02 -0.50
N ILE A 274 -16.32 1.84 0.74
CA ILE A 274 -16.37 0.53 1.40
C ILE A 274 -17.82 0.16 1.73
N ASN A 275 -18.04 -1.13 1.96
CA ASN A 275 -19.35 -1.62 2.37
C ASN A 275 -19.77 -1.01 3.71
N SER A 276 -20.86 -0.26 3.73
CA SER A 276 -21.44 0.29 4.97
C SER A 276 -22.27 -0.73 5.74
N GLY A 277 -22.69 -1.83 5.11
CA GLY A 277 -23.68 -2.76 5.64
C GLY A 277 -25.07 -2.15 5.89
N HIS A 278 -25.28 -0.86 5.54
CA HIS A 278 -26.48 -0.11 5.89
C HIS A 278 -27.00 0.74 4.73
N LYS A 279 -28.31 0.67 4.46
CA LYS A 279 -28.92 1.32 3.29
C LYS A 279 -29.00 2.83 3.34
N ASP A 280 -28.90 3.42 4.51
CA ASP A 280 -28.97 4.88 4.67
C ASP A 280 -27.59 5.54 4.69
N TYR A 281 -26.50 4.76 4.71
CA TYR A 281 -25.14 5.31 4.84
C TYR A 281 -24.23 4.87 3.71
N VAL A 282 -23.31 5.77 3.35
CA VAL A 282 -22.09 5.47 2.59
C VAL A 282 -20.90 5.71 3.50
N VAL A 283 -19.85 4.90 3.33
CA VAL A 283 -18.58 5.07 4.02
C VAL A 283 -17.48 5.06 2.96
N LEU A 284 -16.60 6.05 3.01
CA LEU A 284 -15.49 6.21 2.06
C LEU A 284 -14.20 6.30 2.86
N VAL A 285 -13.18 5.56 2.45
CA VAL A 285 -11.81 5.79 2.91
C VAL A 285 -11.28 7.00 2.17
N MET A 286 -10.71 7.94 2.91
CA MET A 286 -10.22 9.22 2.41
C MET A 286 -8.70 9.23 2.60
N SER A 287 -7.99 8.74 1.59
CA SER A 287 -6.52 8.59 1.61
C SER A 287 -5.85 9.68 0.78
N GLY A 288 -4.59 9.95 1.10
CA GLY A 288 -3.79 11.01 0.52
C GLY A 288 -3.61 12.18 1.49
N TYR A 289 -3.19 13.29 0.92
CA TYR A 289 -2.58 14.41 1.61
C TYR A 289 -3.52 15.22 2.54
N ASN A 290 -2.95 16.25 3.16
CA ASN A 290 -3.65 17.20 4.02
C ASN A 290 -3.22 18.65 3.74
N LEU A 291 -3.07 19.02 2.47
CA LEU A 291 -2.43 20.28 2.02
C LEU A 291 -1.03 20.50 2.61
N GLU A 292 -0.23 19.42 2.75
CA GLU A 292 1.07 19.42 3.45
C GLU A 292 1.00 19.93 4.90
N VAL A 293 -0.18 19.89 5.53
CA VAL A 293 -0.35 20.12 6.96
C VAL A 293 -0.21 18.78 7.67
N GLU A 294 1.02 18.51 8.10
CA GLU A 294 1.42 17.29 8.78
C GLU A 294 1.53 17.43 10.30
N PRO A 295 1.38 16.34 11.07
CA PRO A 295 0.87 15.02 10.64
C PRO A 295 -0.69 14.94 10.59
N ALA A 296 -1.23 13.88 10.01
CA ALA A 296 -2.69 13.63 9.95
C ALA A 296 -3.04 12.14 10.20
N PRO A 297 -4.25 11.82 10.69
CA PRO A 297 -4.64 10.43 10.91
C PRO A 297 -5.15 9.82 9.60
N LEU A 298 -5.28 8.50 9.57
CA LEU A 298 -6.12 7.83 8.57
C LEU A 298 -7.57 8.33 8.69
N LYS A 299 -8.20 8.68 7.56
CA LYS A 299 -9.52 9.32 7.52
C LYS A 299 -10.55 8.44 6.83
N ILE A 300 -11.78 8.52 7.31
CA ILE A 300 -12.96 8.03 6.60
C ILE A 300 -14.03 9.13 6.55
N TYR A 301 -14.83 9.13 5.51
CA TYR A 301 -16.06 9.91 5.41
C TYR A 301 -17.26 9.02 5.72
N ILE A 302 -18.21 9.55 6.50
CA ILE A 302 -19.52 8.93 6.73
C ILE A 302 -20.60 9.87 6.23
N GLY A 303 -21.38 9.42 5.26
CA GLY A 303 -22.44 10.20 4.63
C GLY A 303 -23.80 9.53 4.73
N LYS A 304 -24.86 10.31 4.92
CA LYS A 304 -26.24 9.83 5.01
C LYS A 304 -27.00 10.12 3.72
N LYS A 305 -27.61 9.09 3.15
CA LYS A 305 -28.38 9.18 1.90
C LYS A 305 -29.77 9.77 2.15
N ASN A 306 -30.33 10.36 1.10
CA ASN A 306 -31.69 10.90 1.05
C ASN A 306 -31.96 12.04 2.05
N VAL A 307 -30.93 12.74 2.49
CA VAL A 307 -31.03 13.95 3.31
C VAL A 307 -30.32 15.13 2.64
N ASP A 308 -30.82 16.33 2.89
CA ASP A 308 -30.17 17.58 2.47
C ASP A 308 -29.00 17.96 3.39
N ALA A 309 -28.24 19.00 3.04
CA ALA A 309 -27.10 19.48 3.84
C ALA A 309 -27.46 19.91 5.27
N ALA A 310 -28.75 20.17 5.56
CA ALA A 310 -29.25 20.47 6.89
C ALA A 310 -29.71 19.21 7.67
N GLY A 311 -29.52 18.01 7.12
CA GLY A 311 -29.90 16.74 7.72
C GLY A 311 -31.41 16.42 7.64
N LYS A 312 -32.17 17.12 6.79
CA LYS A 312 -33.61 16.88 6.61
C LYS A 312 -33.86 15.94 5.45
N ALA A 313 -34.92 15.15 5.54
CA ALA A 313 -35.34 14.27 4.45
C ALA A 313 -35.51 15.05 3.14
N MET A 314 -34.87 14.55 2.09
CA MET A 314 -34.82 15.23 0.80
C MET A 314 -36.18 15.21 0.09
N ASN A 315 -36.59 16.36 -0.44
CA ASN A 315 -37.74 16.45 -1.34
C ASN A 315 -37.28 16.49 -2.81
N TYR A 316 -37.22 15.31 -3.43
CA TYR A 316 -36.79 15.14 -4.82
C TYR A 316 -37.67 15.86 -5.87
N ASN A 317 -38.88 16.31 -5.51
CA ASN A 317 -39.71 17.10 -6.43
C ASN A 317 -39.26 18.55 -6.56
N THR A 318 -38.44 19.03 -5.61
CA THR A 318 -37.99 20.42 -5.54
C THR A 318 -36.47 20.56 -5.48
N ALA A 319 -35.74 19.46 -5.24
CA ALA A 319 -34.28 19.45 -5.25
C ALA A 319 -33.75 19.82 -6.64
N SER A 320 -32.62 20.54 -6.68
CA SER A 320 -31.87 20.74 -7.92
C SER A 320 -31.32 19.40 -8.43
N ALA A 321 -30.92 19.32 -9.70
CA ALA A 321 -30.31 18.09 -10.24
C ALA A 321 -29.04 17.70 -9.45
N ARG A 322 -28.21 18.70 -9.11
CA ARG A 322 -27.03 18.57 -8.24
C ARG A 322 -27.40 17.97 -6.89
N ASP A 323 -28.32 18.61 -6.16
CA ASP A 323 -28.65 18.16 -4.81
C ASP A 323 -29.35 16.80 -4.81
N ALA A 324 -30.19 16.53 -5.82
CA ALA A 324 -30.83 15.24 -5.99
C ALA A 324 -29.81 14.11 -6.26
N PHE A 325 -28.73 14.39 -6.99
CA PHE A 325 -27.64 13.44 -7.24
C PHE A 325 -26.78 13.25 -6.00
N LEU A 326 -26.26 14.33 -5.42
CA LEU A 326 -25.41 14.26 -4.24
C LEU A 326 -26.15 13.66 -3.04
N GLY A 327 -27.41 14.07 -2.81
CA GLY A 327 -28.21 13.63 -1.67
C GLY A 327 -28.57 12.14 -1.71
N ARG A 328 -28.96 11.60 -2.86
CA ARG A 328 -29.27 10.15 -2.98
C ARG A 328 -28.02 9.29 -2.86
N ASN A 329 -26.84 9.86 -3.11
CA ASN A 329 -25.53 9.23 -2.98
C ASN A 329 -24.85 9.51 -1.63
N GLY A 330 -25.50 10.24 -0.72
CA GLY A 330 -24.99 10.48 0.63
C GLY A 330 -23.85 11.49 0.69
N LEU A 331 -23.77 12.40 -0.29
CA LEU A 331 -22.69 13.37 -0.50
C LEU A 331 -23.12 14.82 -0.20
N LEU A 332 -24.15 15.01 0.63
CA LEU A 332 -24.59 16.32 1.13
C LEU A 332 -24.56 16.44 2.65
N PHE A 333 -24.77 15.34 3.38
CA PHE A 333 -24.82 15.35 4.83
C PHE A 333 -23.93 14.24 5.36
N GLY A 334 -22.80 14.63 5.92
CA GLY A 334 -21.80 13.71 6.41
C GLY A 334 -20.65 14.46 7.07
N GLN A 335 -19.63 13.71 7.46
CA GLN A 335 -18.48 14.25 8.15
C GLN A 335 -17.26 13.32 8.00
N LEU A 336 -16.07 13.90 8.10
CA LEU A 336 -14.81 13.16 8.19
C LEU A 336 -14.53 12.71 9.62
N TYR A 337 -13.98 11.50 9.76
CA TYR A 337 -13.60 10.87 11.00
C TYR A 337 -12.13 10.43 10.89
N GLY A 338 -11.31 10.77 11.88
CA GLY A 338 -9.91 10.39 11.97
C GLY A 338 -9.70 9.22 12.94
N MET A 339 -8.80 8.31 12.59
CA MET A 339 -8.36 7.22 13.45
C MET A 339 -7.74 7.75 14.76
N ALA A 340 -8.12 7.18 15.89
CA ALA A 340 -7.66 7.55 17.22
C ALA A 340 -7.50 6.32 18.12
N ALA A 341 -6.54 6.37 19.03
CA ALA A 341 -6.23 5.30 19.97
C ALA A 341 -6.23 5.81 21.42
N THR A 342 -6.35 4.88 22.37
CA THR A 342 -6.25 5.18 23.80
C THR A 342 -4.79 5.21 24.25
N ASN A 343 -4.50 5.83 25.39
CA ASN A 343 -3.16 5.80 25.98
C ASN A 343 -2.67 4.38 26.29
N ASP A 344 -3.58 3.47 26.68
CA ASP A 344 -3.22 2.07 26.93
C ASP A 344 -2.80 1.39 25.62
N THR A 345 -3.52 1.63 24.53
CA THR A 345 -3.14 1.14 23.20
C THR A 345 -1.79 1.70 22.76
N TYR A 346 -1.54 3.01 22.89
CA TYR A 346 -0.23 3.58 22.56
C TYR A 346 0.91 2.95 23.36
N ALA A 347 0.71 2.71 24.66
CA ALA A 347 1.70 2.06 25.50
C ALA A 347 2.00 0.62 25.05
N ASP A 348 0.96 -0.15 24.68
CA ASP A 348 1.11 -1.50 24.13
C ASP A 348 1.84 -1.51 22.77
N LEU A 349 1.74 -0.41 22.00
CA LEU A 349 2.45 -0.20 20.73
C LEU A 349 3.87 0.37 20.91
N GLY A 350 4.37 0.51 22.15
CA GLY A 350 5.70 1.07 22.41
C GLY A 350 5.80 2.60 22.33
N ILE A 351 4.68 3.32 22.17
CA ILE A 351 4.62 4.78 22.04
C ILE A 351 4.45 5.42 23.43
N ALA A 352 5.57 5.86 24.01
CA ALA A 352 5.60 6.41 25.37
C ALA A 352 5.14 7.88 25.47
N ASN A 353 5.32 8.68 24.42
CA ASN A 353 4.96 10.09 24.38
C ASN A 353 3.86 10.30 23.34
N VAL A 354 2.62 10.40 23.82
CA VAL A 354 1.44 10.64 22.97
C VAL A 354 1.28 12.14 22.76
N ASP A 355 1.35 12.57 21.51
CA ASP A 355 1.28 13.97 21.07
C ASP A 355 0.74 14.02 19.64
N ALA A 356 -0.35 14.76 19.42
CA ALA A 356 -1.01 14.83 18.12
C ALA A 356 -0.17 15.57 17.06
N ASP A 357 0.82 16.35 17.47
CA ASP A 357 1.76 17.04 16.56
C ASP A 357 2.89 16.13 16.06
N THR A 358 2.85 14.83 16.37
CA THR A 358 3.89 13.87 16.01
C THR A 358 3.37 12.70 15.16
N GLU A 359 4.23 12.18 14.29
CA GLU A 359 3.94 11.02 13.42
C GLU A 359 4.00 9.70 14.22
N MET A 360 3.11 9.55 15.19
CA MET A 360 3.03 8.35 16.03
C MET A 360 2.82 7.09 15.19
N LEU A 361 2.03 7.15 14.11
CA LEU A 361 1.78 5.99 13.25
C LEU A 361 3.07 5.52 12.57
N ASN A 362 3.91 6.44 12.11
CA ASN A 362 5.21 6.13 11.51
C ASN A 362 6.17 5.52 12.54
N ALA A 363 6.13 6.01 13.79
CA ALA A 363 6.91 5.41 14.87
C ALA A 363 6.52 3.95 15.14
N TYR A 364 5.21 3.63 15.08
CA TYR A 364 4.69 2.27 15.20
C TYR A 364 5.15 1.36 14.04
N THR A 365 5.03 1.81 12.80
CA THR A 365 5.33 0.98 11.63
C THR A 365 6.82 0.66 11.48
N ALA A 366 7.68 1.53 12.02
CA ALA A 366 9.13 1.37 12.04
C ALA A 366 9.65 0.52 13.21
N ASP A 367 8.79 0.14 14.16
CA ASP A 367 9.17 -0.71 15.30
C ASP A 367 8.94 -2.20 14.97
N ALA A 368 10.05 -2.93 14.82
CA ALA A 368 10.04 -4.37 14.55
C ALA A 368 9.42 -5.19 15.71
N ASP A 369 9.48 -4.69 16.93
CA ASP A 369 8.98 -5.38 18.12
C ASP A 369 7.50 -5.03 18.42
N ALA A 370 6.93 -4.05 17.73
CA ALA A 370 5.54 -3.64 17.96
C ALA A 370 4.55 -4.74 17.56
N PRO A 371 3.40 -4.87 18.24
CA PRO A 371 2.44 -5.92 17.94
C PRO A 371 1.73 -5.67 16.60
N ASP A 372 1.40 -6.75 15.90
CA ASP A 372 0.74 -6.65 14.59
C ASP A 372 -0.75 -6.35 14.68
N THR A 373 -1.38 -6.45 15.85
CA THR A 373 -2.82 -6.22 15.97
C THR A 373 -3.17 -5.34 17.15
N PHE A 374 -4.08 -4.39 16.93
CA PHE A 374 -4.57 -3.49 17.97
C PHE A 374 -5.96 -2.94 17.62
N LYS A 375 -6.58 -2.21 18.54
CA LYS A 375 -7.93 -1.66 18.39
C LYS A 375 -7.90 -0.14 18.34
N VAL A 376 -8.74 0.43 17.48
CA VAL A 376 -8.88 1.88 17.32
C VAL A 376 -10.34 2.29 17.22
N ARG A 377 -10.57 3.61 17.23
CA ARG A 377 -11.84 4.21 16.85
C ARG A 377 -11.63 5.38 15.91
N TYR A 378 -12.60 5.61 15.04
CA TYR A 378 -12.63 6.76 14.15
C TYR A 378 -13.60 7.78 14.72
N TYR A 379 -13.13 8.99 15.00
CA TYR A 379 -13.90 10.09 15.61
C TYR A 379 -13.92 11.34 14.72
N PRO A 380 -15.00 12.12 14.71
CA PRO A 380 -15.05 13.36 13.95
C PRO A 380 -14.38 14.51 14.73
N THR A 381 -13.89 15.51 14.01
CA THR A 381 -13.56 16.82 14.63
C THR A 381 -14.82 17.66 14.80
N LYS A 382 -14.72 18.86 15.40
CA LYS A 382 -15.89 19.77 15.48
C LYS A 382 -16.29 20.40 14.15
N TYR A 383 -15.48 20.28 13.08
CA TYR A 383 -15.86 20.81 11.77
C TYR A 383 -16.78 19.85 11.04
N ARG A 384 -17.91 20.39 10.58
CA ARG A 384 -18.82 19.74 9.66
C ARG A 384 -19.23 20.78 8.62
N TRP A 385 -19.09 20.43 7.35
CA TRP A 385 -19.59 21.25 6.25
C TRP A 385 -21.12 21.41 6.37
N ASP A 386 -21.62 22.62 6.11
CA ASP A 386 -23.01 22.99 6.35
C ASP A 386 -23.79 23.44 5.09
N GLY A 387 -23.13 23.44 3.92
CA GLY A 387 -23.78 23.70 2.64
C GLY A 387 -22.96 24.58 1.69
N PHE A 388 -23.46 24.75 0.47
CA PHE A 388 -22.83 25.60 -0.54
C PHE A 388 -22.97 27.11 -0.26
N ASP A 389 -23.93 27.50 0.58
CA ASP A 389 -24.26 28.92 0.86
C ASP A 389 -23.30 29.57 1.87
N THR A 390 -22.48 28.77 2.55
CA THR A 390 -21.55 29.15 3.62
C THR A 390 -20.15 28.60 3.36
N PRO A 391 -19.54 28.89 2.20
CA PRO A 391 -18.23 28.34 1.84
C PRO A 391 -17.16 28.77 2.84
N GLU A 392 -16.21 27.88 3.13
CA GLU A 392 -15.03 28.18 3.94
C GLU A 392 -13.72 27.88 3.19
N ASN A 393 -12.73 28.75 3.40
CA ASN A 393 -11.36 28.46 2.97
C ASN A 393 -10.84 27.19 3.64
N ALA A 394 -9.96 26.44 2.97
CA ALA A 394 -9.47 25.15 3.43
C ALA A 394 -8.88 25.21 4.87
N GLY A 395 -8.15 26.25 5.23
CA GLY A 395 -7.60 26.44 6.58
C GLY A 395 -8.64 26.68 7.70
N LYS A 396 -9.94 26.72 7.39
CA LYS A 396 -11.05 26.79 8.36
C LYS A 396 -11.83 25.48 8.50
N THR A 397 -11.46 24.48 7.71
CA THR A 397 -12.08 23.16 7.64
C THR A 397 -11.44 22.16 8.62
N GLU A 398 -11.39 20.88 8.28
CA GLU A 398 -10.69 19.81 9.02
C GLU A 398 -9.17 19.96 9.04
N VAL A 399 -8.57 20.61 8.04
CA VAL A 399 -7.12 20.56 7.73
C VAL A 399 -6.21 20.72 8.97
N TYR A 400 -6.43 21.74 9.80
CA TYR A 400 -5.61 22.02 10.98
C TYR A 400 -6.11 21.36 12.28
N ARG A 401 -7.23 20.65 12.27
CA ARG A 401 -7.91 20.21 13.50
C ARG A 401 -7.36 18.92 14.05
N TRP A 402 -6.75 18.10 13.20
CA TRP A 402 -6.18 16.82 13.60
C TRP A 402 -5.01 16.95 14.59
N LEU A 403 -4.29 18.08 14.52
CA LEU A 403 -3.15 18.45 15.35
C LEU A 403 -3.55 18.98 16.74
N GLN A 404 -4.76 19.54 16.84
CA GLN A 404 -5.16 20.35 17.99
C GLN A 404 -5.45 19.50 19.23
N ASP A 405 -4.48 19.34 20.13
CA ASP A 405 -4.63 18.60 21.39
C ASP A 405 -4.70 19.47 22.66
N GLY A 406 -4.54 20.79 22.48
CA GLY A 406 -4.67 21.80 23.53
C GLY A 406 -3.37 22.13 24.25
N ASP A 407 -2.24 21.65 23.73
CA ASP A 407 -0.89 21.96 24.16
C ASP A 407 -0.45 23.39 23.76
N THR A 408 0.86 23.62 23.58
CA THR A 408 1.38 24.92 23.10
C THR A 408 2.51 24.71 22.09
N VAL A 409 2.14 24.73 20.81
CA VAL A 409 3.08 24.73 19.68
C VAL A 409 3.53 26.16 19.35
N GLY A 410 4.85 26.36 19.22
CA GLY A 410 5.40 27.66 18.78
C GLY A 410 5.03 28.86 19.69
N GLY A 411 4.63 28.61 20.94
CA GLY A 411 4.18 29.64 21.88
C GLY A 411 2.71 30.06 21.72
N VAL A 412 1.94 29.36 20.88
CA VAL A 412 0.49 29.55 20.72
C VAL A 412 -0.22 28.37 21.36
N LYS A 413 -1.16 28.65 22.26
CA LYS A 413 -2.00 27.59 22.83
C LYS A 413 -3.04 27.15 21.80
N GLU A 414 -3.03 25.87 21.47
CA GLU A 414 -3.96 25.30 20.50
C GLU A 414 -5.36 25.07 21.10
N ALA A 415 -6.35 24.87 20.23
CA ALA A 415 -7.62 24.30 20.67
C ALA A 415 -7.43 22.81 20.99
N ASN A 416 -8.43 22.18 21.60
CA ASN A 416 -8.43 20.73 21.79
C ASN A 416 -9.62 20.14 21.02
N GLU A 417 -9.29 19.37 19.98
CA GLU A 417 -10.20 18.62 19.10
C GLU A 417 -10.16 17.11 19.40
N GLN A 418 -9.36 16.67 20.36
CA GLN A 418 -9.19 15.24 20.69
C GLN A 418 -10.46 14.67 21.35
N PRO A 419 -10.87 13.43 21.02
CA PRO A 419 -12.00 12.78 21.66
C PRO A 419 -11.72 12.45 23.13
N GLU A 420 -12.76 12.35 23.96
CA GLU A 420 -12.59 12.04 25.38
C GLU A 420 -11.94 10.65 25.58
N GLY A 421 -10.73 10.62 26.11
CA GLY A 421 -9.97 9.39 26.40
C GLY A 421 -9.21 8.81 25.20
N TYR A 422 -9.18 9.51 24.06
CA TYR A 422 -8.47 9.12 22.85
C TYR A 422 -7.63 10.29 22.33
N THR A 423 -6.59 9.96 21.56
CA THR A 423 -5.82 10.93 20.76
C THR A 423 -5.77 10.44 19.33
N PHE A 424 -5.97 11.33 18.35
CA PHE A 424 -5.83 11.00 16.93
C PHE A 424 -4.45 10.38 16.67
N PHE A 425 -4.46 9.26 15.95
CA PHE A 425 -3.27 8.48 15.66
C PHE A 425 -2.65 9.00 14.38
N ASN A 426 -2.02 10.17 14.50
CA ASN A 426 -1.47 10.91 13.37
C ASN A 426 -0.19 10.25 12.86
N GLY A 427 -0.01 10.26 11.55
CA GLY A 427 1.18 9.82 10.82
C GLY A 427 1.49 10.79 9.70
N ASP A 428 2.43 10.42 8.85
CA ASP A 428 2.63 11.12 7.58
C ASP A 428 1.34 11.01 6.74
N SER A 429 0.93 12.13 6.16
CA SER A 429 -0.30 12.23 5.38
C SER A 429 -0.18 11.66 3.98
N LYS A 430 1.02 11.37 3.46
CA LYS A 430 1.20 10.67 2.18
C LYS A 430 0.85 9.19 2.39
N VAL A 431 -0.44 8.93 2.36
CA VAL A 431 -1.04 7.62 2.52
C VAL A 431 -1.77 7.29 1.24
N GLU A 432 -1.18 6.41 0.44
CA GLU A 432 -1.59 6.25 -0.95
C GLU A 432 -2.37 4.95 -1.18
N HIS A 433 -2.95 4.86 -2.37
CA HIS A 433 -4.03 3.98 -2.79
C HIS A 433 -4.45 2.84 -1.83
N PRO A 434 -5.55 2.97 -1.06
CA PRO A 434 -6.17 1.84 -0.39
C PRO A 434 -6.84 0.86 -1.37
N ALA A 435 -7.10 -0.35 -0.90
CA ALA A 435 -7.93 -1.34 -1.56
C ALA A 435 -9.01 -1.91 -0.63
N VAL A 436 -10.23 -1.99 -1.16
CA VAL A 436 -11.40 -2.48 -0.43
C VAL A 436 -11.49 -4.00 -0.55
N ASP A 437 -11.94 -4.67 0.51
CA ASP A 437 -12.25 -6.10 0.44
C ASP A 437 -13.34 -6.34 -0.63
N PRO A 438 -13.08 -7.18 -1.65
CA PRO A 438 -14.08 -7.57 -2.62
C PRO A 438 -15.26 -8.36 -2.03
N ASP A 439 -15.11 -8.95 -0.84
CA ASP A 439 -16.20 -9.62 -0.12
C ASP A 439 -17.24 -8.60 0.35
N ILE A 440 -18.35 -8.58 -0.39
CA ILE A 440 -19.53 -7.74 -0.15
C ILE A 440 -20.24 -7.98 1.20
N THR A 441 -19.79 -8.94 2.01
CA THR A 441 -20.29 -9.17 3.37
C THR A 441 -19.41 -8.55 4.44
N GLN A 442 -18.18 -8.16 4.09
CA GLN A 442 -17.21 -7.56 4.99
C GLN A 442 -17.21 -6.04 4.87
N SER A 443 -16.63 -5.36 5.85
CA SER A 443 -16.52 -3.90 5.92
C SER A 443 -15.11 -3.51 6.31
N ARG A 444 -14.15 -3.85 5.44
CA ARG A 444 -12.72 -3.71 5.70
C ARG A 444 -11.97 -3.28 4.45
N TYR A 445 -10.79 -2.71 4.67
CA TYR A 445 -9.89 -2.27 3.61
C TYR A 445 -8.43 -2.49 4.03
N VAL A 446 -7.53 -2.51 3.06
CA VAL A 446 -6.09 -2.43 3.26
C VAL A 446 -5.58 -1.11 2.71
N ILE A 447 -4.50 -0.57 3.27
CA ILE A 447 -3.95 0.72 2.89
C ILE A 447 -2.43 0.72 2.96
N ASN A 448 -1.81 1.37 1.98
CA ASN A 448 -0.38 1.63 1.95
C ASN A 448 -0.06 2.88 2.76
N LEU A 449 0.95 2.80 3.60
CA LEU A 449 1.55 3.95 4.27
C LEU A 449 2.86 4.24 3.53
N THR A 450 2.83 5.14 2.55
CA THR A 450 3.90 5.30 1.56
C THR A 450 5.24 5.62 2.20
N ASP A 451 5.32 6.73 2.95
CA ASP A 451 6.57 7.16 3.60
C ASP A 451 6.96 6.21 4.74
N ALA A 452 5.96 5.62 5.40
CA ALA A 452 6.14 4.68 6.49
C ALA A 452 6.45 3.25 6.03
N ARG A 453 6.41 2.99 4.71
CA ARG A 453 6.78 1.72 4.04
C ARG A 453 6.01 0.49 4.53
N SER A 454 4.78 0.68 5.00
CA SER A 454 4.01 -0.34 5.70
C SER A 454 2.62 -0.51 5.09
N ILE A 455 2.01 -1.67 5.31
CA ILE A 455 0.64 -1.96 4.86
C ILE A 455 -0.19 -2.31 6.09
N LEU A 456 -1.32 -1.63 6.26
CA LEU A 456 -2.28 -1.89 7.32
C LEU A 456 -3.60 -2.43 6.74
N GLY A 457 -4.20 -3.38 7.44
CA GLY A 457 -5.58 -3.84 7.24
C GLY A 457 -6.46 -3.28 8.35
N ILE A 458 -7.62 -2.74 7.98
CA ILE A 458 -8.57 -2.08 8.88
C ILE A 458 -9.93 -2.77 8.74
N ASP A 459 -10.43 -3.36 9.82
CA ASP A 459 -11.70 -4.08 9.86
C ASP A 459 -12.73 -3.40 10.77
N PHE A 460 -13.79 -2.85 10.18
CA PHE A 460 -14.94 -2.28 10.90
C PHE A 460 -15.96 -3.37 11.26
N ASN A 461 -15.54 -4.33 12.08
CA ASN A 461 -16.32 -5.51 12.46
C ASN A 461 -17.68 -5.21 13.14
N ASN A 462 -17.91 -3.98 13.60
CA ASN A 462 -19.16 -3.53 14.24
C ASN A 462 -19.89 -2.42 13.46
N ILE A 463 -19.55 -2.18 12.18
CA ILE A 463 -19.96 -0.99 11.43
C ILE A 463 -21.47 -0.71 11.46
N VAL A 464 -22.32 -1.73 11.31
CA VAL A 464 -23.78 -1.55 11.27
C VAL A 464 -24.33 -1.04 12.60
N THR A 465 -23.77 -1.53 13.71
CA THR A 465 -24.15 -1.05 15.06
C THR A 465 -23.65 0.38 15.24
N ASP A 466 -22.39 0.62 14.93
CA ASP A 466 -21.72 1.90 15.16
C ASP A 466 -22.30 3.03 14.31
N LEU A 467 -22.70 2.77 13.05
CA LEU A 467 -23.40 3.73 12.17
C LEU A 467 -24.74 4.24 12.73
N THR A 468 -25.32 3.53 13.71
CA THR A 468 -26.57 3.93 14.38
C THR A 468 -26.35 4.53 15.77
N ASN A 469 -25.09 4.59 16.24
CA ASN A 469 -24.73 5.19 17.51
C ASN A 469 -24.64 6.71 17.40
N ASP A 470 -25.78 7.40 17.55
CA ASP A 470 -25.90 8.87 17.53
C ASP A 470 -26.39 9.34 18.91
N ALA A 471 -25.51 9.30 19.92
CA ALA A 471 -25.91 9.62 21.29
C ALA A 471 -26.10 11.12 21.51
N ASP A 472 -25.42 11.97 20.73
CA ASP A 472 -25.54 13.42 20.79
C ASP A 472 -26.75 13.97 20.00
N GLY A 473 -27.35 13.16 19.12
CA GLY A 473 -28.54 13.47 18.34
C GLY A 473 -28.25 14.37 17.13
N ASN A 474 -27.01 14.40 16.64
CA ASN A 474 -26.58 15.25 15.52
C ASN A 474 -26.91 14.67 14.13
N GLY A 475 -27.35 13.41 14.07
CA GLY A 475 -27.79 12.70 12.86
C GLY A 475 -26.76 11.78 12.21
N LEU A 476 -25.53 11.74 12.72
CA LEU A 476 -24.38 10.92 12.29
C LEU A 476 -23.84 10.11 13.50
N PRO A 477 -23.07 9.04 13.28
CA PRO A 477 -22.53 8.26 14.39
C PRO A 477 -21.47 9.02 15.20
N ASP A 478 -21.36 8.76 16.50
CA ASP A 478 -20.33 9.38 17.35
C ASP A 478 -18.92 8.85 17.01
N TYR A 479 -18.81 7.58 16.64
CA TYR A 479 -17.57 6.92 16.20
C TYR A 479 -17.85 5.62 15.45
N LEU A 480 -16.83 5.11 14.73
CA LEU A 480 -16.75 3.71 14.28
C LEU A 480 -15.58 3.00 14.96
N SER A 481 -15.80 1.78 15.45
CA SER A 481 -14.77 0.92 16.00
C SER A 481 -14.10 0.11 14.91
N ALA A 482 -12.78 -0.06 14.98
CA ALA A 482 -12.05 -0.90 14.04
C ALA A 482 -10.95 -1.71 14.73
N ASP A 483 -10.68 -2.87 14.17
CA ASP A 483 -9.49 -3.66 14.45
C ASP A 483 -8.44 -3.39 13.36
N VAL A 484 -7.19 -3.22 13.77
CA VAL A 484 -6.06 -2.97 12.86
C VAL A 484 -5.16 -4.19 12.85
N THR A 485 -4.74 -4.61 11.66
CA THR A 485 -3.69 -5.61 11.43
C THR A 485 -2.56 -4.96 10.63
N ARG A 486 -1.31 -5.12 11.09
CA ARG A 486 -0.12 -4.80 10.29
C ARG A 486 0.14 -5.97 9.34
N VAL A 487 -0.26 -5.78 8.09
CA VAL A 487 -0.09 -6.77 7.01
C VAL A 487 1.39 -6.88 6.64
N LEU A 488 2.07 -5.73 6.58
CA LEU A 488 3.48 -5.62 6.29
C LEU A 488 4.10 -4.49 7.13
N ALA A 489 5.20 -4.78 7.82
CA ALA A 489 5.94 -3.78 8.60
C ALA A 489 6.87 -2.93 7.72
N GLY A 490 7.14 -1.70 8.15
CA GLY A 490 8.04 -0.74 7.46
C GLY A 490 9.52 -0.96 7.75
N VAL A 491 9.94 -2.21 7.94
CA VAL A 491 11.30 -2.57 8.39
C VAL A 491 12.03 -3.37 7.32
N ASP A 492 13.36 -3.25 7.29
CA ASP A 492 14.20 -4.06 6.40
C ASP A 492 14.04 -5.55 6.74
N GLY A 493 13.87 -6.40 5.73
CA GLY A 493 13.57 -7.82 5.90
C GLY A 493 12.09 -8.16 5.86
N ALA A 494 11.19 -7.17 5.98
CA ALA A 494 9.75 -7.40 6.00
C ALA A 494 9.20 -7.94 4.67
N LEU A 495 9.86 -7.69 3.53
CA LEU A 495 9.42 -8.19 2.23
C LEU A 495 10.59 -8.54 1.29
N VAL A 496 10.61 -9.78 0.84
CA VAL A 496 11.43 -10.27 -0.29
C VAL A 496 10.50 -10.82 -1.36
N LEU A 497 10.78 -10.46 -2.62
CA LEU A 497 10.00 -10.94 -3.76
C LEU A 497 10.64 -12.16 -4.42
N GLU A 498 9.85 -13.19 -4.62
CA GLU A 498 10.18 -14.30 -5.49
C GLU A 498 10.17 -13.86 -6.95
N THR A 499 11.26 -14.16 -7.65
CA THR A 499 11.48 -13.68 -9.02
C THR A 499 11.44 -14.81 -10.05
N ASN A 500 11.40 -16.07 -9.63
CA ASN A 500 11.45 -17.25 -10.51
C ASN A 500 12.62 -17.19 -11.55
N GLY A 501 13.79 -16.71 -11.11
CA GLY A 501 14.97 -16.53 -11.98
C GLY A 501 14.87 -15.36 -12.98
N LYS A 502 13.86 -14.50 -12.87
CA LYS A 502 13.68 -13.26 -13.63
C LYS A 502 14.06 -12.05 -12.78
N GLY A 503 13.61 -10.85 -13.19
CA GLY A 503 13.75 -9.63 -12.40
C GLY A 503 15.19 -9.16 -12.22
N ALA A 504 16.12 -9.51 -13.12
CA ALA A 504 17.50 -9.03 -13.02
C ALA A 504 17.53 -7.50 -12.96
N ALA A 505 18.21 -6.92 -11.96
CA ALA A 505 18.29 -5.47 -11.81
C ALA A 505 19.40 -4.88 -12.69
N PRO A 506 19.27 -3.63 -13.19
CA PRO A 506 20.31 -2.97 -13.96
C PRO A 506 21.67 -2.90 -13.26
N THR A 507 22.74 -2.81 -14.06
CA THR A 507 24.07 -2.47 -13.55
C THR A 507 24.10 -1.03 -13.06
N GLY A 508 24.56 -0.83 -11.83
CA GLY A 508 24.62 0.47 -11.18
C GLY A 508 25.55 0.50 -9.96
N PRO A 509 25.67 1.64 -9.27
CA PRO A 509 26.51 1.78 -8.07
C PRO A 509 26.25 0.73 -6.98
N ASN A 510 24.98 0.35 -6.77
CA ASN A 510 24.54 -0.64 -5.77
C ASN A 510 24.46 -2.06 -6.34
N ASN A 511 24.61 -2.22 -7.66
CA ASN A 511 24.66 -3.52 -8.34
C ASN A 511 25.80 -3.57 -9.38
N PRO A 512 27.08 -3.34 -9.00
CA PRO A 512 28.18 -3.23 -9.96
C PRO A 512 28.50 -4.57 -10.64
N ALA A 513 28.24 -5.69 -9.96
CA ALA A 513 28.46 -7.04 -10.48
C ALA A 513 27.27 -7.57 -11.31
N SER A 514 26.15 -6.82 -11.39
CA SER A 514 24.91 -7.26 -12.05
C SER A 514 24.38 -8.60 -11.50
N SER A 515 24.49 -8.79 -10.18
CA SER A 515 24.11 -10.01 -9.46
C SER A 515 22.80 -9.87 -8.69
N LEU A 516 22.30 -8.65 -8.48
CA LEU A 516 21.05 -8.40 -7.79
C LEU A 516 19.84 -8.48 -8.72
N THR A 517 18.68 -8.77 -8.14
CA THR A 517 17.37 -8.77 -8.79
C THR A 517 16.42 -7.80 -8.07
N HIS A 518 15.24 -7.58 -8.64
CA HIS A 518 14.12 -6.86 -8.01
C HIS A 518 13.48 -7.65 -6.84
N ALA A 519 14.10 -8.74 -6.36
CA ALA A 519 13.71 -9.40 -5.11
C ALA A 519 13.72 -8.43 -3.91
N ILE A 520 14.55 -7.39 -3.97
CA ILE A 520 14.64 -6.31 -2.98
C ILE A 520 14.56 -4.95 -3.67
N HIS A 521 14.42 -3.89 -2.89
CA HIS A 521 14.55 -2.52 -3.37
C HIS A 521 16.03 -2.16 -3.57
N VAL A 522 16.55 -2.32 -4.80
CA VAL A 522 18.00 -2.28 -5.09
C VAL A 522 18.63 -0.90 -4.84
N GLU A 523 17.90 0.20 -5.04
CA GLU A 523 18.41 1.53 -4.77
C GLU A 523 18.68 1.74 -3.28
N GLN A 524 17.77 1.31 -2.41
CA GLN A 524 17.94 1.41 -0.97
C GLN A 524 18.81 0.27 -0.41
N GLY A 525 18.89 -0.86 -1.14
CA GLY A 525 19.55 -2.08 -0.69
C GLY A 525 18.79 -2.78 0.45
N LYS A 526 17.46 -2.67 0.43
CA LYS A 526 16.54 -3.04 1.52
C LYS A 526 15.43 -3.98 1.05
N ALA A 527 15.05 -4.91 1.91
CA ALA A 527 14.01 -5.91 1.69
C ALA A 527 12.69 -5.47 2.35
N TYR A 528 11.99 -4.53 1.71
CA TYR A 528 10.70 -4.01 2.14
C TYR A 528 9.89 -3.55 0.92
N ALA A 529 8.67 -3.07 1.12
CA ALA A 529 7.96 -2.25 0.15
C ALA A 529 8.44 -0.79 0.31
N ASP A 530 9.01 -0.17 -0.72
CA ASP A 530 9.48 1.22 -0.66
C ASP A 530 8.50 2.10 -1.39
N GLN A 531 7.90 3.08 -0.69
CA GLN A 531 6.85 3.94 -1.22
C GLN A 531 5.82 3.17 -2.07
N PRO A 532 5.18 2.12 -1.50
CA PRO A 532 4.12 1.42 -2.22
C PRO A 532 2.98 2.39 -2.46
N ASP A 533 2.60 2.56 -3.72
CA ASP A 533 1.54 3.45 -4.13
C ASP A 533 0.31 2.62 -4.51
N GLY A 534 0.19 2.14 -5.76
CA GLY A 534 -0.97 1.38 -6.22
C GLY A 534 -1.24 0.08 -5.44
N LEU A 535 -2.50 -0.10 -5.02
CA LEU A 535 -2.98 -1.28 -4.31
C LEU A 535 -4.33 -1.76 -4.86
N GLN A 536 -4.44 -3.06 -5.07
CA GLN A 536 -5.70 -3.72 -5.42
C GLN A 536 -5.83 -5.05 -4.66
N TRP A 537 -6.96 -5.24 -3.97
CA TRP A 537 -7.33 -6.53 -3.38
C TRP A 537 -8.19 -7.30 -4.36
N VAL A 538 -7.79 -8.54 -4.64
CA VAL A 538 -8.51 -9.49 -5.47
C VAL A 538 -8.87 -10.72 -4.65
N LYS A 539 -10.16 -11.07 -4.63
CA LYS A 539 -10.67 -12.29 -4.03
C LYS A 539 -11.02 -13.28 -5.14
N THR A 540 -10.46 -14.46 -5.07
CA THR A 540 -10.62 -15.52 -6.06
C THR A 540 -11.18 -16.77 -5.39
N SER A 541 -11.43 -17.84 -6.15
CA SER A 541 -11.93 -19.09 -5.56
C SER A 541 -10.87 -19.86 -4.76
N ASP A 542 -9.59 -19.58 -4.97
CA ASP A 542 -8.43 -20.26 -4.39
C ASP A 542 -7.62 -19.40 -3.40
N GLY A 543 -7.85 -18.09 -3.33
CA GLY A 543 -7.25 -17.23 -2.31
C GLY A 543 -7.59 -15.74 -2.41
N ASP A 544 -7.00 -14.97 -1.49
CA ASP A 544 -7.05 -13.52 -1.45
C ASP A 544 -5.65 -12.97 -1.73
N TYR A 545 -5.57 -11.96 -2.59
CA TYR A 545 -4.30 -11.43 -3.08
C TYR A 545 -4.34 -9.90 -3.09
N LEU A 546 -3.26 -9.28 -2.64
CA LEU A 546 -2.97 -7.87 -2.84
C LEU A 546 -2.02 -7.74 -4.02
N ILE A 547 -2.39 -6.95 -5.03
CA ILE A 547 -1.49 -6.58 -6.13
C ILE A 547 -0.99 -5.18 -5.83
N LEU A 548 0.32 -5.02 -5.79
CA LEU A 548 1.01 -3.80 -5.41
C LEU A 548 1.87 -3.26 -6.54
N ASP A 549 1.97 -1.96 -6.52
CA ASP A 549 2.64 -1.10 -7.47
C ASP A 549 3.48 -0.08 -6.68
N GLU A 550 4.78 -0.01 -6.93
CA GLU A 550 5.67 0.95 -6.25
C GLU A 550 5.85 2.25 -7.04
N ASP A 551 6.00 3.34 -6.27
CA ASP A 551 6.38 4.68 -6.72
C ASP A 551 7.53 5.27 -5.89
N SER A 552 8.68 4.59 -5.84
CA SER A 552 9.80 5.13 -5.04
C SER A 552 10.72 6.06 -5.83
N GLY A 553 10.55 6.13 -7.15
CA GLY A 553 11.49 6.77 -8.06
C GLY A 553 12.77 5.94 -8.29
N ASN A 554 12.73 4.63 -8.04
CA ASN A 554 13.82 3.67 -8.07
C ASN A 554 14.66 3.79 -9.35
N ASP A 555 15.92 4.19 -9.20
CA ASP A 555 16.86 4.29 -10.32
C ASP A 555 17.09 2.96 -11.07
N TYR A 556 16.82 1.82 -10.43
CA TYR A 556 16.92 0.47 -11.01
C TYR A 556 15.61 -0.02 -11.65
N GLY A 557 14.50 0.69 -11.42
CA GLY A 557 13.17 0.42 -11.95
C GLY A 557 12.18 0.01 -10.85
N GLU A 558 10.98 0.58 -10.91
CA GLU A 558 9.87 0.30 -9.99
C GLU A 558 9.43 -1.14 -10.06
N ARG A 559 8.89 -1.66 -8.96
CA ARG A 559 8.42 -3.05 -8.86
C ARG A 559 6.90 -3.10 -8.86
N LYS A 560 6.36 -4.06 -9.61
CA LYS A 560 4.99 -4.54 -9.52
C LYS A 560 5.01 -5.96 -8.99
N TYR A 561 4.21 -6.27 -7.98
CA TYR A 561 4.20 -7.60 -7.35
C TYR A 561 2.84 -7.97 -6.77
N VAL A 562 2.71 -9.23 -6.34
CA VAL A 562 1.51 -9.76 -5.67
C VAL A 562 1.87 -10.37 -4.32
N LEU A 563 1.03 -10.14 -3.32
CA LEU A 563 1.12 -10.66 -1.96
C LEU A 563 -0.14 -11.49 -1.67
N PRO A 564 -0.02 -12.82 -1.53
CA PRO A 564 -1.12 -13.62 -1.03
C PRO A 564 -1.36 -13.33 0.47
N ILE A 565 -2.62 -13.15 0.85
CA ILE A 565 -3.02 -12.84 2.22
C ILE A 565 -4.05 -13.86 2.74
N ASP A 566 -4.00 -14.12 4.04
CA ASP A 566 -5.04 -14.88 4.72
C ASP A 566 -6.28 -13.99 4.91
N SER A 567 -7.41 -14.44 4.34
CA SER A 567 -8.63 -13.65 4.33
C SER A 567 -9.30 -13.49 5.71
N GLU A 568 -8.91 -14.26 6.72
CA GLU A 568 -9.43 -14.13 8.09
C GLU A 568 -8.55 -13.22 8.94
N THR A 569 -7.22 -13.36 8.85
CA THR A 569 -6.28 -12.61 9.70
C THR A 569 -5.76 -11.31 9.06
N LEU A 570 -5.86 -11.19 7.73
CA LEU A 570 -5.22 -10.15 6.91
C LEU A 570 -3.69 -10.17 6.92
N GLN A 571 -3.05 -11.22 7.44
CA GLN A 571 -1.60 -11.38 7.36
C GLN A 571 -1.19 -12.03 6.04
N LEU A 572 0.08 -11.91 5.64
CA LEU A 572 0.62 -12.66 4.52
C LEU A 572 0.49 -14.17 4.76
N THR A 573 0.12 -14.94 3.73
CA THR A 573 0.06 -16.41 3.87
C THR A 573 1.45 -17.00 4.12
N ASP A 574 2.46 -16.42 3.47
CA ASP A 574 3.88 -16.68 3.66
C ASP A 574 4.53 -15.41 4.19
N PRO A 575 4.82 -15.32 5.49
CA PRO A 575 5.47 -14.15 6.09
C PRO A 575 6.75 -13.75 5.32
N GLY A 576 6.94 -12.45 5.16
CA GLY A 576 8.14 -11.91 4.50
C GLY A 576 8.18 -12.07 2.98
N THR A 577 7.16 -12.65 2.34
CA THR A 577 7.25 -13.11 0.95
C THR A 577 6.19 -12.48 0.03
N GLY A 578 6.63 -12.02 -1.14
CA GLY A 578 5.77 -11.63 -2.26
C GLY A 578 6.26 -12.22 -3.59
N TYR A 579 5.57 -11.94 -4.69
CA TYR A 579 5.92 -12.48 -6.02
C TYR A 579 6.05 -11.35 -7.05
N PHE A 580 7.25 -11.18 -7.61
CA PHE A 580 7.57 -10.15 -8.57
C PHE A 580 6.85 -10.38 -9.91
N LEU A 581 6.05 -9.42 -10.38
CA LEU A 581 5.33 -9.51 -11.64
C LEU A 581 6.09 -8.82 -12.80
N ALA A 582 6.56 -7.59 -12.57
CA ALA A 582 7.24 -6.79 -13.58
C ALA A 582 8.04 -5.64 -12.94
N SER A 583 8.96 -5.03 -13.71
CA SER A 583 9.55 -3.74 -13.40
C SER A 583 9.42 -2.73 -14.53
N ALA A 584 9.54 -1.44 -14.22
CA ALA A 584 9.46 -0.37 -15.22
C ALA A 584 10.41 0.79 -14.90
N GLY A 585 10.86 1.49 -15.94
CA GLY A 585 11.66 2.71 -15.79
C GLY A 585 13.00 2.54 -15.08
N GLY A 586 13.46 3.62 -14.45
CA GLY A 586 14.72 3.76 -13.74
C GLY A 586 15.79 4.47 -14.58
N SER A 587 16.50 5.44 -13.99
CA SER A 587 17.54 6.19 -14.69
C SER A 587 18.73 5.31 -15.13
N LEU A 588 18.93 4.17 -14.45
CA LEU A 588 19.95 3.18 -14.75
C LEU A 588 19.48 2.10 -15.72
N ASN A 589 18.20 2.08 -16.09
CA ASN A 589 17.64 1.13 -17.02
C ASN A 589 18.40 1.18 -18.38
N PRO A 590 18.87 0.04 -18.90
CA PRO A 590 19.56 -0.05 -20.19
C PRO A 590 18.79 0.58 -21.37
N ARG A 591 17.45 0.48 -21.38
CA ARG A 591 16.62 1.15 -22.39
C ARG A 591 16.66 2.67 -22.27
N ALA A 592 16.60 3.20 -21.05
CA ALA A 592 16.74 4.63 -20.80
C ALA A 592 18.15 5.14 -21.20
N LYS A 593 19.20 4.36 -20.92
CA LYS A 593 20.59 4.65 -21.37
C LYS A 593 20.74 4.59 -22.89
N ALA A 594 20.03 3.68 -23.55
CA ALA A 594 19.98 3.58 -25.02
C ALA A 594 19.10 4.67 -25.66
N LYS A 595 18.34 5.44 -24.87
CA LYS A 595 17.45 6.52 -25.32
C LYS A 595 16.34 6.02 -26.25
N VAL A 596 15.78 4.86 -25.93
CA VAL A 596 14.67 4.25 -26.67
C VAL A 596 13.37 4.32 -25.88
N ALA A 597 12.25 4.35 -26.60
CA ALA A 597 10.91 4.48 -26.03
C ALA A 597 9.95 3.44 -26.65
N ALA A 598 8.76 3.28 -26.05
CA ALA A 598 7.70 2.46 -26.61
C ALA A 598 7.12 3.06 -27.90
N ILE A 599 6.96 4.38 -27.93
CA ILE A 599 6.68 5.13 -29.17
C ILE A 599 8.01 5.67 -29.73
N PRO A 600 8.39 5.34 -30.98
CA PRO A 600 9.64 5.83 -31.55
C PRO A 600 9.81 7.35 -31.49
N GLY A 601 10.98 7.80 -31.04
CA GLY A 601 11.36 9.21 -30.98
C GLY A 601 10.75 10.02 -29.83
N THR A 602 10.07 9.39 -28.86
CA THR A 602 9.47 10.10 -27.71
C THR A 602 10.36 10.11 -26.47
N PHE A 603 11.49 9.41 -26.48
CA PHE A 603 12.45 9.51 -25.39
C PHE A 603 12.91 10.96 -25.17
N SER A 604 12.84 11.43 -23.93
CA SER A 604 13.19 12.79 -23.53
C SER A 604 14.28 12.83 -22.46
N ARG A 605 14.24 11.91 -21.49
CA ARG A 605 15.21 11.80 -20.39
C ARG A 605 15.16 10.41 -19.76
N ALA A 606 16.27 10.03 -19.12
CA ALA A 606 16.30 8.86 -18.22
C ALA A 606 15.75 9.29 -16.85
N THR A 607 14.79 8.54 -16.32
CA THR A 607 14.06 8.84 -15.07
C THR A 607 13.33 7.57 -14.59
N GLY A 608 12.80 7.58 -13.37
CA GLY A 608 11.89 6.56 -12.85
C GLY A 608 10.62 6.39 -13.72
N ALA A 609 9.98 5.24 -13.55
CA ALA A 609 8.58 5.03 -13.92
C ALA A 609 7.77 5.03 -12.63
N GLU A 610 6.48 4.77 -12.73
CA GLU A 610 5.60 4.50 -11.60
C GLU A 610 4.55 3.52 -12.09
N PHE A 611 4.30 2.45 -11.36
CA PHE A 611 3.04 1.73 -11.54
C PHE A 611 2.03 2.37 -10.58
N SER A 612 0.82 2.67 -11.05
CA SER A 612 -0.13 3.50 -10.27
C SER A 612 -1.50 2.87 -10.14
N GLY A 613 -1.67 1.61 -10.55
CA GLY A 613 -2.97 0.97 -10.37
C GLY A 613 -3.14 -0.35 -11.08
N THR A 614 -4.08 -1.13 -10.53
CA THR A 614 -4.56 -2.40 -11.06
C THR A 614 -6.07 -2.46 -10.98
N TRP A 615 -6.74 -2.96 -12.03
CA TRP A 615 -8.18 -3.18 -12.03
C TRP A 615 -8.53 -4.57 -12.55
N ASN A 616 -9.38 -5.31 -11.82
CA ASN A 616 -9.86 -6.62 -12.22
C ASN A 616 -11.01 -6.49 -13.23
N VAL A 617 -10.84 -7.06 -14.42
CA VAL A 617 -11.83 -7.04 -15.51
C VAL A 617 -12.41 -8.41 -15.83
N THR A 618 -12.14 -9.43 -14.99
CA THR A 618 -12.57 -10.82 -15.22
C THR A 618 -14.08 -10.93 -15.43
N HIS A 619 -14.89 -10.28 -14.60
CA HIS A 619 -16.35 -10.29 -14.73
C HIS A 619 -16.85 -9.75 -16.09
N LEU A 620 -16.11 -8.84 -16.74
CA LEU A 620 -16.45 -8.31 -18.06
C LEU A 620 -16.18 -9.32 -19.18
N VAL A 621 -15.24 -10.26 -18.98
CA VAL A 621 -14.79 -11.20 -20.03
C VAL A 621 -15.13 -12.66 -19.74
N ALA A 622 -15.59 -12.96 -18.53
CA ALA A 622 -15.99 -14.30 -18.13
C ALA A 622 -17.17 -14.82 -18.98
N LYS A 623 -17.11 -16.10 -19.32
CA LYS A 623 -18.14 -16.79 -20.09
C LYS A 623 -18.79 -17.88 -19.25
N LYS A 624 -20.09 -18.07 -19.46
CA LYS A 624 -20.87 -19.19 -18.92
C LYS A 624 -20.47 -20.49 -19.64
N GLU A 625 -20.93 -21.64 -19.11
CA GLU A 625 -20.66 -22.96 -19.69
C GLU A 625 -21.11 -23.09 -21.16
N ASP A 626 -22.14 -22.33 -21.58
CA ASP A 626 -22.64 -22.31 -22.96
C ASP A 626 -21.81 -21.43 -23.91
N GLY A 627 -20.76 -20.77 -23.39
CA GLY A 627 -19.86 -19.89 -24.11
C GLY A 627 -20.35 -18.46 -24.28
N SER A 628 -21.53 -18.10 -23.75
CA SER A 628 -21.99 -16.72 -23.76
C SER A 628 -21.34 -15.90 -22.64
N PHE A 629 -21.18 -14.60 -22.84
CA PHE A 629 -20.82 -13.69 -21.76
C PHE A 629 -21.96 -13.55 -20.73
N TYR A 630 -21.62 -13.08 -19.53
CA TYR A 630 -22.60 -12.54 -18.59
C TYR A 630 -23.15 -11.19 -19.08
N THR A 631 -24.46 -11.00 -18.92
CA THR A 631 -25.19 -9.79 -19.31
C THR A 631 -24.98 -8.65 -18.33
N GLN A 632 -25.26 -7.39 -18.71
CA GLN A 632 -25.16 -6.24 -17.78
C GLN A 632 -26.00 -6.48 -16.51
N GLU A 633 -27.25 -6.95 -16.66
CA GLU A 633 -28.13 -7.27 -15.52
C GLU A 633 -27.55 -8.36 -14.59
N GLU A 634 -26.75 -9.30 -15.11
CA GLU A 634 -26.09 -10.33 -14.30
C GLU A 634 -24.86 -9.80 -13.55
N LEU A 635 -24.23 -8.73 -14.06
CA LEU A 635 -23.09 -8.06 -13.43
C LEU A 635 -23.52 -7.08 -12.33
N ASP A 636 -24.69 -6.45 -12.49
CA ASP A 636 -25.21 -5.39 -11.63
C ASP A 636 -25.14 -5.72 -10.12
N GLY A 637 -24.78 -4.70 -9.33
CA GLY A 637 -24.66 -4.72 -7.88
C GLY A 637 -23.61 -5.73 -7.41
N THR A 638 -24.06 -6.89 -6.94
CA THR A 638 -23.16 -7.92 -6.37
C THR A 638 -22.68 -8.93 -7.42
N GLY A 639 -23.11 -8.79 -8.67
CA GLY A 639 -22.84 -9.75 -9.74
C GLY A 639 -21.36 -9.86 -10.08
N ALA A 640 -20.69 -8.72 -10.29
CA ALA A 640 -19.27 -8.66 -10.62
C ALA A 640 -18.39 -9.44 -9.62
N GLN A 641 -18.53 -9.14 -8.32
CA GLN A 641 -17.71 -9.79 -7.28
C GLN A 641 -18.01 -11.28 -7.12
N ARG A 642 -19.27 -11.70 -7.32
CA ARG A 642 -19.64 -13.12 -7.30
C ARG A 642 -18.96 -13.90 -8.42
N ILE A 643 -18.86 -13.30 -9.62
CA ILE A 643 -18.21 -13.93 -10.76
C ILE A 643 -16.70 -13.97 -10.55
N ILE A 644 -16.08 -12.85 -10.17
CA ILE A 644 -14.64 -12.77 -9.88
C ILE A 644 -14.24 -13.82 -8.83
N GLY A 645 -14.93 -13.86 -7.68
CA GLY A 645 -14.63 -14.79 -6.59
C GLY A 645 -14.98 -16.26 -6.88
N SER A 646 -15.63 -16.55 -8.01
CA SER A 646 -15.94 -17.93 -8.42
C SER A 646 -14.85 -18.57 -9.28
N LEU A 647 -13.86 -17.80 -9.71
CA LEU A 647 -12.79 -18.23 -10.61
C LEU A 647 -11.44 -18.20 -9.90
N PRO A 648 -10.53 -19.14 -10.21
CA PRO A 648 -9.20 -19.18 -9.63
C PRO A 648 -8.33 -18.03 -10.13
N LEU A 649 -7.22 -17.75 -9.45
CA LEU A 649 -6.30 -16.66 -9.82
C LEU A 649 -5.82 -16.75 -11.28
N GLU A 650 -5.50 -17.96 -11.76
CA GLU A 650 -4.98 -18.18 -13.11
C GLU A 650 -5.98 -17.82 -14.25
N GLU A 651 -7.27 -17.75 -13.94
CA GLU A 651 -8.33 -17.36 -14.86
C GLU A 651 -8.66 -15.85 -14.78
N GLN A 652 -8.05 -15.12 -13.85
CA GLN A 652 -8.30 -13.69 -13.70
C GLN A 652 -7.62 -12.88 -14.81
N THR A 653 -8.30 -11.82 -15.25
CA THR A 653 -7.78 -10.83 -16.21
C THR A 653 -7.77 -9.45 -15.59
N PHE A 654 -6.66 -8.74 -15.74
CA PHE A 654 -6.44 -7.42 -15.18
C PHE A 654 -6.07 -6.40 -16.24
N ILE A 655 -6.35 -5.14 -15.96
CA ILE A 655 -5.71 -4.01 -16.62
C ILE A 655 -4.87 -3.24 -15.61
N GLY A 656 -3.72 -2.74 -16.06
CA GLY A 656 -2.81 -1.93 -15.26
C GLY A 656 -2.37 -0.69 -16.03
N VAL A 657 -1.79 0.25 -15.30
CA VAL A 657 -1.21 1.48 -15.85
C VAL A 657 0.22 1.66 -15.36
N VAL A 658 1.03 2.32 -16.17
CA VAL A 658 2.40 2.68 -15.81
C VAL A 658 2.70 4.08 -16.32
N GLN A 659 3.13 4.96 -15.43
CA GLN A 659 3.67 6.26 -15.75
C GLN A 659 5.10 6.15 -16.27
N GLN A 660 5.43 6.95 -17.28
CA GLN A 660 6.78 6.99 -17.84
C GLN A 660 7.09 8.38 -18.39
N GLY A 661 7.29 9.34 -17.48
CA GLY A 661 7.55 10.75 -17.84
C GLY A 661 8.80 10.95 -18.71
N GLY A 662 9.72 9.97 -18.72
CA GLY A 662 10.87 9.92 -19.62
C GLY A 662 10.52 9.82 -21.10
N GLU A 663 9.33 9.35 -21.45
CA GLU A 663 8.85 9.15 -22.82
C GLU A 663 7.91 10.27 -23.31
N SER A 664 8.08 11.51 -22.80
CA SER A 664 7.21 12.68 -23.08
C SER A 664 7.68 13.60 -24.23
N GLY A 665 8.65 13.17 -25.04
CA GLY A 665 9.22 13.92 -26.16
C GLY A 665 8.46 13.76 -27.47
N GLY A 666 9.06 14.24 -28.57
CA GLY A 666 8.58 13.99 -29.93
C GLY A 666 7.09 14.31 -30.12
N ILE A 667 6.34 13.32 -30.62
CA ILE A 667 4.92 13.47 -30.95
C ILE A 667 4.04 13.76 -29.72
N LEU A 668 4.41 13.33 -28.52
CA LEU A 668 3.67 13.64 -27.28
C LEU A 668 3.74 15.14 -26.97
N ALA A 669 4.95 15.71 -27.05
CA ALA A 669 5.16 17.15 -26.86
C ALA A 669 4.45 17.98 -27.93
N GLU A 670 4.48 17.56 -29.20
CA GLU A 670 3.76 18.24 -30.30
C GLU A 670 2.24 18.27 -30.09
N ARG A 671 1.69 17.21 -29.48
CA ARG A 671 0.26 17.06 -29.22
C ARG A 671 -0.19 17.66 -27.89
N LYS A 672 0.74 18.20 -27.08
CA LYS A 672 0.48 18.65 -25.70
C LYS A 672 -0.14 17.54 -24.86
N ALA A 673 0.43 16.35 -24.99
CA ALA A 673 0.10 15.20 -24.16
C ALA A 673 0.92 15.14 -22.86
N ASP A 674 1.60 16.26 -22.53
CA ASP A 674 2.44 16.59 -21.34
C ASP A 674 3.43 15.52 -20.83
N GLN A 675 2.96 14.32 -20.52
CA GLN A 675 3.71 13.20 -19.98
C GLN A 675 3.58 11.93 -20.85
N GLY A 676 4.23 10.84 -20.44
CA GLY A 676 4.21 9.55 -21.13
C GLY A 676 3.78 8.43 -20.18
N GLY A 677 3.39 7.30 -20.74
CA GLY A 677 2.92 6.14 -19.98
C GLY A 677 2.10 5.19 -20.84
N GLN A 678 1.64 4.09 -20.25
CA GLN A 678 0.95 3.03 -20.97
C GLN A 678 -0.14 2.38 -20.13
N ILE A 679 -1.24 2.03 -20.80
CA ILE A 679 -2.29 1.15 -20.29
C ILE A 679 -2.01 -0.24 -20.85
N PHE A 680 -2.03 -1.27 -20.02
CA PHE A 680 -1.74 -2.65 -20.42
C PHE A 680 -2.74 -3.64 -19.81
N MET A 681 -2.93 -4.77 -20.49
CA MET A 681 -3.65 -5.92 -19.97
C MET A 681 -2.64 -6.95 -19.45
N PHE A 682 -2.95 -7.59 -18.34
CA PHE A 682 -2.13 -8.68 -17.80
C PHE A 682 -2.95 -9.74 -17.08
N ASN A 683 -2.31 -10.86 -16.77
CA ASN A 683 -2.83 -11.91 -15.89
C ASN A 683 -1.75 -12.34 -14.89
N ILE A 684 -2.16 -13.12 -13.90
CA ILE A 684 -1.25 -13.76 -12.95
C ILE A 684 -1.43 -15.27 -13.11
N THR A 685 -0.35 -16.02 -13.27
CA THR A 685 -0.39 -17.47 -13.48
C THR A 685 0.22 -18.22 -12.31
N GLU A 686 -0.42 -19.35 -11.96
CA GLU A 686 0.05 -20.27 -10.94
C GLU A 686 1.13 -21.27 -11.45
N PRO A 687 1.89 -21.92 -10.54
CA PRO A 687 1.81 -21.75 -9.08
C PRO A 687 2.49 -20.47 -8.59
N LEU A 688 1.79 -19.72 -7.73
CA LEU A 688 2.43 -18.81 -6.79
C LEU A 688 2.91 -19.64 -5.59
N GLU A 689 3.84 -20.56 -5.86
CA GLU A 689 4.45 -21.38 -4.82
C GLU A 689 5.77 -20.76 -4.43
N PHE A 690 5.88 -20.41 -3.16
CA PHE A 690 7.15 -20.12 -2.54
C PHE A 690 7.94 -21.42 -2.42
N VAL A 691 8.84 -21.66 -3.37
CA VAL A 691 9.78 -22.78 -3.29
C VAL A 691 11.01 -22.29 -2.53
N LYS A 692 11.06 -22.58 -1.22
CA LYS A 692 12.27 -22.33 -0.41
C LYS A 692 13.50 -22.81 -1.18
N PRO A 693 14.49 -21.93 -1.45
CA PRO A 693 15.73 -22.34 -2.10
C PRO A 693 16.34 -23.53 -1.37
N LEU A 694 16.41 -24.67 -2.05
CA LEU A 694 16.94 -25.90 -1.48
C LEU A 694 18.47 -25.89 -1.61
N ILE A 695 19.15 -25.80 -0.48
CA ILE A 695 20.60 -25.88 -0.37
C ILE A 695 20.95 -27.26 0.19
N THR A 696 21.76 -28.01 -0.54
CA THR A 696 22.18 -29.36 -0.12
C THR A 696 23.69 -29.44 0.03
N GLY A 697 24.15 -29.99 1.14
CA GLY A 697 25.52 -30.43 1.37
C GLY A 697 25.79 -31.83 0.83
N THR A 698 26.82 -32.46 1.38
CA THR A 698 27.34 -33.77 1.06
C THR A 698 27.38 -34.66 2.30
N PRO A 699 27.62 -35.97 2.16
CA PRO A 699 27.86 -36.84 3.32
C PRO A 699 29.23 -36.64 4.01
N ASN A 700 29.96 -35.55 3.73
CA ASN A 700 31.19 -35.17 4.41
C ASN A 700 31.04 -33.76 4.97
N ALA A 701 31.98 -33.34 5.82
CA ALA A 701 32.03 -31.98 6.35
C ALA A 701 31.86 -30.91 5.26
N ASP A 702 30.80 -30.11 5.39
CA ASP A 702 30.48 -28.98 4.52
C ASP A 702 30.59 -27.64 5.26
N THR A 703 30.86 -26.58 4.51
CA THR A 703 30.71 -25.20 4.98
C THR A 703 29.77 -24.49 4.02
N ILE A 704 28.57 -24.16 4.52
CA ILE A 704 27.52 -23.46 3.78
C ILE A 704 27.41 -22.06 4.34
N GLN A 705 27.77 -21.06 3.53
CA GLN A 705 27.84 -19.67 3.97
C GLN A 705 26.84 -18.80 3.20
N ALA A 706 26.03 -18.03 3.91
CA ALA A 706 25.09 -17.11 3.27
C ALA A 706 25.83 -16.03 2.46
N GLY A 707 25.32 -15.75 1.26
CA GLY A 707 25.96 -14.88 0.28
C GLY A 707 27.06 -15.55 -0.55
N VAL A 708 27.30 -16.86 -0.37
CA VAL A 708 28.21 -17.66 -1.19
C VAL A 708 27.41 -18.73 -1.94
N GLY A 709 27.54 -18.75 -3.28
CA GLY A 709 26.83 -19.71 -4.11
C GLY A 709 25.33 -19.42 -4.17
N GLU A 710 24.52 -20.47 -4.02
CA GLU A 710 23.05 -20.38 -4.11
C GLU A 710 22.38 -20.04 -2.78
N PHE A 711 23.11 -20.13 -1.65
CA PHE A 711 22.56 -19.83 -0.34
C PHE A 711 22.62 -18.33 -0.07
N THR A 712 21.47 -17.66 -0.10
CA THR A 712 21.34 -16.22 0.17
C THR A 712 21.25 -15.91 1.67
N GLY A 713 20.91 -16.91 2.50
CA GLY A 713 20.67 -16.76 3.94
C GLY A 713 19.28 -16.23 4.28
N VAL A 714 18.37 -16.19 3.32
CA VAL A 714 17.00 -15.71 3.49
C VAL A 714 16.01 -16.78 3.08
N ASN A 715 15.09 -17.11 3.98
CA ASN A 715 13.95 -18.01 3.78
C ASN A 715 14.29 -19.30 2.99
N SER A 716 15.47 -19.87 3.24
CA SER A 716 16.02 -21.02 2.50
C SER A 716 15.78 -22.34 3.25
N LEU A 717 15.83 -23.46 2.54
CA LEU A 717 15.80 -24.81 3.10
C LEU A 717 17.18 -25.44 2.96
N VAL A 718 17.89 -25.62 4.07
CA VAL A 718 19.28 -26.12 4.09
C VAL A 718 19.32 -27.54 4.65
N PHE A 719 19.97 -28.46 3.92
CA PHE A 719 20.29 -29.81 4.38
C PHE A 719 21.78 -30.08 4.18
N THR A 720 22.58 -30.16 5.25
CA THR A 720 24.03 -30.47 5.09
C THR A 720 24.26 -31.98 4.99
N GLY A 721 23.65 -32.75 5.89
CA GLY A 721 23.53 -34.20 5.76
C GLY A 721 24.30 -34.95 6.84
N ALA A 722 25.52 -35.38 6.53
CA ALA A 722 26.36 -36.07 7.51
C ALA A 722 27.77 -35.52 7.42
N GLY A 723 28.49 -35.40 8.53
CA GLY A 723 29.80 -34.77 8.51
C GLY A 723 30.01 -33.93 9.76
N LYS A 724 31.01 -33.06 9.74
CA LYS A 724 31.08 -31.97 10.72
C LYS A 724 30.78 -30.71 9.94
N ASP A 725 29.54 -30.24 9.98
CA ASP A 725 29.05 -29.22 9.08
C ASP A 725 29.00 -27.84 9.75
N GLU A 726 29.17 -26.80 8.94
CA GLU A 726 29.08 -25.41 9.38
C GLU A 726 28.08 -24.67 8.49
N VAL A 727 27.00 -24.16 9.09
CA VAL A 727 26.05 -23.25 8.44
C VAL A 727 26.29 -21.85 8.99
N ASP A 728 27.04 -21.05 8.23
CA ASP A 728 27.41 -19.68 8.57
C ASP A 728 26.43 -18.70 7.91
N ILE A 729 25.48 -18.24 8.71
CA ILE A 729 24.69 -17.05 8.41
C ILE A 729 25.40 -15.90 9.12
N PRO A 730 26.00 -14.93 8.39
CA PRO A 730 26.78 -13.86 8.99
C PRO A 730 26.02 -13.23 10.15
N ILE A 731 26.68 -13.24 11.32
CA ILE A 731 26.15 -12.81 12.62
C ILE A 731 25.21 -11.61 12.45
N GLY A 732 23.98 -11.77 12.95
CA GLY A 732 22.92 -10.78 12.94
C GLY A 732 23.45 -9.39 13.28
N GLY A 733 23.15 -8.41 12.43
CA GLY A 733 23.60 -7.03 12.58
C GLY A 733 24.41 -6.46 11.40
N ALA A 734 24.95 -7.30 10.50
CA ALA A 734 25.62 -6.81 9.28
C ALA A 734 24.67 -6.66 8.07
N LYS A 735 23.56 -7.41 8.02
CA LYS A 735 22.49 -7.35 7.01
C LYS A 735 21.15 -7.76 7.65
N LEU A 736 20.20 -6.83 7.74
CA LEU A 736 18.94 -6.96 8.50
C LEU A 736 17.86 -7.85 7.84
N TYR A 737 18.16 -8.53 6.74
CA TYR A 737 17.20 -9.35 5.99
C TYR A 737 17.56 -10.84 5.96
N LEU A 738 18.53 -11.28 6.76
CA LEU A 738 18.86 -12.70 6.91
C LEU A 738 17.93 -13.32 7.96
N GLY A 739 17.39 -14.51 7.69
CA GLY A 739 16.41 -15.14 8.58
C GLY A 739 15.37 -16.00 7.87
N SER A 740 14.39 -16.51 8.65
CA SER A 740 13.28 -17.35 8.20
C SER A 740 13.69 -18.66 7.50
N ASN A 741 14.94 -19.09 7.66
CA ASN A 741 15.49 -20.30 7.10
C ASN A 741 14.98 -21.54 7.82
N SER A 742 15.07 -22.70 7.16
CA SER A 742 14.82 -24.01 7.72
C SER A 742 16.07 -24.85 7.53
N ILE A 743 16.83 -25.07 8.60
CA ILE A 743 18.18 -25.61 8.58
C ILE A 743 18.17 -26.99 9.24
N PHE A 744 18.70 -27.99 8.54
CA PHE A 744 18.81 -29.37 9.02
C PHE A 744 20.24 -29.85 8.77
N THR A 745 21.04 -30.00 9.82
CA THR A 745 22.45 -30.39 9.63
C THR A 745 22.66 -31.90 9.67
N GLY A 746 21.83 -32.63 10.41
CA GLY A 746 21.68 -34.07 10.27
C GLY A 746 22.51 -34.85 11.26
N SER A 747 23.66 -35.41 10.86
CA SER A 747 24.52 -36.18 11.79
C SER A 747 25.95 -35.69 11.78
N GLY A 748 26.47 -35.30 12.92
CA GLY A 748 27.66 -34.48 12.95
C GLY A 748 27.92 -33.85 14.31
N ALA A 749 29.00 -33.08 14.40
CA ALA A 749 29.15 -32.13 15.50
C ALA A 749 29.12 -30.75 14.85
N ASP A 750 27.92 -30.29 14.56
CA ASP A 750 27.67 -29.21 13.61
C ASP A 750 27.69 -27.85 14.30
N THR A 751 27.91 -26.80 13.53
CA THR A 751 27.91 -25.41 14.02
C THR A 751 26.97 -24.58 13.18
N ILE A 752 26.01 -23.91 13.82
CA ILE A 752 24.92 -23.21 13.14
C ILE A 752 24.83 -21.80 13.70
N SER A 753 25.10 -20.80 12.85
CA SER A 753 24.71 -19.42 13.13
C SER A 753 23.23 -19.23 12.74
N VAL A 754 22.45 -18.72 13.67
CA VAL A 754 20.98 -18.61 13.58
C VAL A 754 20.64 -17.13 13.43
N ALA A 755 19.78 -16.81 12.46
CA ALA A 755 19.24 -15.48 12.24
C ALA A 755 17.76 -15.38 12.67
N ASP A 756 17.14 -14.22 12.46
CA ASP A 756 15.78 -13.95 12.90
C ASP A 756 14.78 -14.95 12.30
N GLU A 757 13.85 -15.45 13.12
CA GLU A 757 12.80 -16.41 12.73
C GLU A 757 13.29 -17.76 12.16
N ASP A 758 14.58 -18.03 12.20
CA ASP A 758 15.14 -19.29 11.71
C ASP A 758 14.61 -20.49 12.47
N ARG A 759 14.49 -21.61 11.76
CA ARG A 759 14.18 -22.93 12.31
C ARG A 759 15.35 -23.87 12.08
N ALA A 760 16.16 -24.13 13.11
CA ALA A 760 17.37 -24.93 12.98
C ALA A 760 17.32 -26.23 13.79
N PHE A 761 17.81 -27.32 13.20
CA PHE A 761 17.81 -28.66 13.78
C PHE A 761 19.17 -29.32 13.56
N GLY A 762 19.87 -29.62 14.65
CA GLY A 762 21.21 -30.21 14.66
C GLY A 762 21.16 -31.69 14.27
N GLY A 763 20.32 -32.45 14.99
CA GLY A 763 20.03 -33.83 14.69
C GLY A 763 20.76 -34.78 15.63
N SER A 764 21.91 -35.34 15.22
CA SER A 764 22.67 -36.26 16.07
C SER A 764 24.15 -35.95 16.12
N GLY A 765 24.70 -35.91 17.33
CA GLY A 765 26.06 -35.57 17.73
C GLY A 765 26.06 -34.23 18.48
N ASP A 766 27.24 -33.76 18.89
CA ASP A 766 27.34 -32.61 19.79
C ASP A 766 27.36 -31.30 18.97
N ASP A 767 26.21 -30.64 18.87
CA ASP A 767 25.96 -29.48 18.01
C ASP A 767 26.05 -28.14 18.75
N GLU A 768 26.37 -27.06 18.03
CA GLU A 768 26.49 -25.71 18.57
C GLU A 768 25.62 -24.72 17.78
N PHE A 769 24.74 -23.99 18.49
CA PHE A 769 23.88 -22.95 17.94
C PHE A 769 24.26 -21.58 18.50
N ASP A 770 24.54 -20.62 17.60
CA ASP A 770 24.71 -19.22 17.95
C ASP A 770 23.54 -18.40 17.43
N ALA A 771 22.62 -18.06 18.34
CA ALA A 771 21.45 -17.21 18.11
C ALA A 771 21.53 -15.90 18.91
N THR A 772 22.73 -15.49 19.33
CA THR A 772 22.94 -14.34 20.25
C THR A 772 22.29 -13.04 19.77
N GLU A 773 22.35 -12.79 18.46
CA GLU A 773 21.81 -11.59 17.80
C GLU A 773 20.48 -11.85 17.07
N ALA A 774 19.82 -12.99 17.35
CA ALA A 774 18.58 -13.38 16.67
C ALA A 774 17.33 -13.19 17.55
N THR A 775 16.18 -12.92 16.92
CA THR A 775 14.85 -12.89 17.54
C THR A 775 13.88 -13.89 16.91
N GLY A 776 12.92 -14.38 17.68
CA GLY A 776 11.80 -15.20 17.16
C GLY A 776 12.18 -16.59 16.61
N TYR A 777 13.41 -17.05 16.85
CA TYR A 777 13.93 -18.32 16.31
C TYR A 777 13.36 -19.57 17.01
N ARG A 778 13.51 -20.72 16.36
CA ARG A 778 13.22 -22.05 16.92
C ARG A 778 14.35 -23.03 16.63
N ILE A 779 15.04 -23.47 17.67
CA ILE A 779 16.23 -24.35 17.56
C ILE A 779 16.08 -25.64 18.35
N SER A 780 16.66 -26.72 17.84
CA SER A 780 16.65 -28.05 18.47
C SER A 780 17.98 -28.77 18.25
N GLY A 781 18.60 -29.22 19.34
CA GLY A 781 19.86 -29.96 19.32
C GLY A 781 19.68 -31.39 18.83
N GLY A 782 18.87 -32.18 19.54
CA GLY A 782 18.49 -33.52 19.12
C GLY A 782 19.12 -34.58 20.00
N VAL A 783 20.09 -35.36 19.50
CA VAL A 783 20.77 -36.41 20.27
C VAL A 783 22.25 -36.06 20.37
N GLY A 784 22.75 -35.72 21.54
CA GLY A 784 24.12 -35.25 21.74
C GLY A 784 24.20 -34.28 22.90
N ASN A 785 25.39 -33.83 23.27
CA ASN A 785 25.54 -32.78 24.28
C ASN A 785 25.69 -31.43 23.58
N ASP A 786 24.59 -30.71 23.46
CA ASP A 786 24.49 -29.54 22.60
C ASP A 786 24.73 -28.23 23.36
N ILE A 787 25.12 -27.19 22.62
CA ILE A 787 25.40 -25.86 23.16
C ILE A 787 24.53 -24.83 22.43
N PHE A 788 23.83 -24.00 23.21
CA PHE A 788 22.97 -22.94 22.69
C PHE A 788 23.38 -21.59 23.27
N TYR A 789 23.65 -20.62 22.40
CA TYR A 789 23.74 -19.21 22.75
C TYR A 789 22.48 -18.50 22.28
N LEU A 790 21.70 -17.94 23.19
CA LEU A 790 20.32 -17.53 22.97
C LEU A 790 20.18 -16.00 22.93
N GLY A 791 19.52 -15.51 21.90
CA GLY A 791 19.06 -14.12 21.74
C GLY A 791 17.68 -13.88 22.38
N VAL A 792 16.76 -13.27 21.62
CA VAL A 792 15.51 -12.70 22.15
C VAL A 792 14.27 -13.49 21.70
N ASN A 793 13.29 -13.65 22.58
CA ASN A 793 11.96 -14.21 22.26
C ASN A 793 11.96 -15.54 21.48
N GLY A 794 13.01 -16.35 21.64
CA GLY A 794 13.20 -17.60 20.90
C GLY A 794 12.73 -18.84 21.65
N ARG A 795 12.73 -19.98 20.95
CA ARG A 795 12.46 -21.30 21.52
C ARG A 795 13.64 -22.25 21.30
N ALA A 796 14.20 -22.76 22.39
CA ALA A 796 15.32 -23.71 22.37
C ALA A 796 14.94 -25.05 23.01
N ILE A 797 15.34 -26.15 22.38
CA ILE A 797 15.08 -27.51 22.82
C ILE A 797 16.40 -28.28 22.76
N GLY A 798 16.88 -28.79 23.89
CA GLY A 798 18.10 -29.59 23.96
C GLY A 798 17.90 -30.94 23.28
N GLY A 799 17.25 -31.86 23.98
CA GLY A 799 16.90 -33.17 23.44
C GLY A 799 17.41 -34.28 24.35
N ASP A 800 18.06 -35.28 23.78
CA ASP A 800 18.73 -36.34 24.54
C ASP A 800 20.23 -35.99 24.70
N GLY A 801 20.70 -35.79 25.93
CA GLY A 801 22.10 -35.51 26.24
C GLY A 801 22.24 -34.42 27.31
N ASP A 802 23.47 -34.11 27.72
CA ASP A 802 23.73 -33.10 28.76
C ASP A 802 23.92 -31.71 28.10
N ASP A 803 22.83 -30.97 27.93
CA ASP A 803 22.80 -29.75 27.12
C ASP A 803 23.13 -28.48 27.90
N ARG A 804 23.59 -27.43 27.20
CA ARG A 804 23.93 -26.13 27.81
C ARG A 804 23.31 -24.96 27.08
N PHE A 805 22.54 -24.15 27.80
CA PHE A 805 21.89 -22.94 27.28
C PHE A 805 22.47 -21.70 27.94
N PHE A 806 22.89 -20.71 27.14
CA PHE A 806 23.44 -19.44 27.61
C PHE A 806 22.55 -18.28 27.14
N VAL A 807 22.03 -17.49 28.08
CA VAL A 807 21.21 -16.30 27.79
C VAL A 807 21.99 -15.05 28.18
N GLY A 808 22.26 -14.20 27.18
CA GLY A 808 22.92 -12.91 27.33
C GLY A 808 21.94 -11.76 27.59
N GLU A 809 21.66 -10.98 26.55
CA GLU A 809 20.77 -9.80 26.58
C GLU A 809 19.35 -10.13 26.06
N GLY A 810 18.36 -9.26 26.33
CA GLY A 810 17.00 -9.32 25.79
C GLY A 810 16.06 -10.30 26.50
N GLY A 811 16.38 -11.60 26.51
CA GLY A 811 15.59 -12.62 27.21
C GLY A 811 14.27 -12.98 26.50
N GLY A 812 13.24 -13.37 27.29
CA GLY A 812 11.94 -13.80 26.76
C GLY A 812 11.91 -15.20 26.14
N ASN A 813 12.95 -16.01 26.33
CA ASN A 813 13.07 -17.32 25.68
C ASN A 813 12.24 -18.41 26.38
N ILE A 814 11.80 -19.40 25.59
CA ILE A 814 11.19 -20.64 26.09
C ILE A 814 12.18 -21.79 25.89
N ILE A 815 12.65 -22.37 27.00
CA ILE A 815 13.77 -23.32 27.00
C ILE A 815 13.32 -24.66 27.58
N SER A 816 13.62 -25.75 26.86
CA SER A 816 13.42 -27.14 27.28
C SER A 816 14.75 -27.87 27.26
N GLY A 817 15.18 -28.44 28.39
CA GLY A 817 16.40 -29.24 28.45
C GLY A 817 16.23 -30.58 27.75
N GLY A 818 15.17 -31.31 28.09
CA GLY A 818 14.94 -32.66 27.61
C GLY A 818 15.45 -33.72 28.59
N ALA A 819 16.16 -34.71 28.07
CA ALA A 819 16.66 -35.85 28.82
C ALA A 819 18.18 -35.78 28.98
N GLY A 820 18.64 -35.48 30.19
CA GLY A 820 20.06 -35.48 30.54
C GLY A 820 20.29 -34.61 31.76
N ALA A 821 21.54 -34.25 32.04
CA ALA A 821 21.92 -33.30 33.08
C ALA A 821 22.16 -31.92 32.49
N ASP A 822 21.07 -31.17 32.31
CA ASP A 822 21.07 -29.92 31.56
C ASP A 822 21.50 -28.71 32.40
N GLN A 823 22.12 -27.74 31.73
CA GLN A 823 22.56 -26.50 32.37
C GLN A 823 21.90 -25.28 31.73
N PHE A 824 21.11 -24.56 32.51
CA PHE A 824 20.43 -23.35 32.09
C PHE A 824 21.16 -22.12 32.63
N TRP A 825 22.15 -21.61 31.89
CA TRP A 825 22.87 -20.36 32.18
C TRP A 825 22.02 -19.15 31.76
N ILE A 826 20.96 -18.89 32.53
CA ILE A 826 19.88 -17.94 32.22
C ILE A 826 20.25 -16.46 32.36
N LEU A 827 21.48 -16.17 32.79
CA LEU A 827 22.00 -14.81 32.90
C LEU A 827 23.53 -14.82 32.85
N THR A 828 24.09 -14.35 31.75
CA THR A 828 25.55 -14.20 31.56
C THR A 828 26.02 -12.73 31.50
N ASP A 829 25.10 -11.77 31.59
CA ASP A 829 25.40 -10.31 31.57
C ASP A 829 24.60 -9.57 32.66
N ASP A 830 24.49 -8.24 32.57
CA ASP A 830 23.74 -7.38 33.47
C ASP A 830 22.22 -7.73 33.45
N PRO A 831 21.60 -8.04 34.60
CA PRO A 831 20.17 -8.39 34.66
C PRO A 831 19.25 -7.31 34.10
N THR A 832 19.65 -6.04 34.09
CA THR A 832 18.82 -4.94 33.55
C THR A 832 18.71 -4.96 32.02
N LYS A 833 19.55 -5.72 31.33
CA LYS A 833 19.47 -5.92 29.88
C LYS A 833 18.48 -7.00 29.46
N LEU A 834 17.93 -7.77 30.41
CA LEU A 834 16.79 -8.64 30.14
C LEU A 834 15.51 -7.79 30.03
N LYS A 835 15.00 -7.64 28.81
CA LYS A 835 13.73 -6.96 28.52
C LYS A 835 12.53 -7.81 28.92
N ALA A 836 12.65 -9.14 28.89
CA ALA A 836 11.63 -10.10 29.31
C ALA A 836 12.25 -11.32 30.03
N SER A 837 11.48 -11.94 30.93
CA SER A 837 11.94 -13.12 31.69
C SER A 837 11.91 -14.38 30.84
N ASN A 838 12.91 -15.25 31.00
CA ASN A 838 12.93 -16.56 30.34
C ASN A 838 12.01 -17.56 31.04
N THR A 839 11.54 -18.58 30.32
CA THR A 839 10.71 -19.66 30.85
C THR A 839 11.39 -21.00 30.61
N ILE A 840 11.68 -21.74 31.68
CA ILE A 840 12.20 -23.11 31.60
C ILE A 840 11.03 -24.07 31.83
N VAL A 841 10.77 -24.96 30.88
CA VAL A 841 9.51 -25.73 30.84
C VAL A 841 9.56 -27.11 31.50
N ASP A 842 10.76 -27.68 31.70
CA ASP A 842 10.94 -29.09 32.09
C ASP A 842 12.08 -29.35 33.10
N TYR A 843 12.51 -28.33 33.85
CA TYR A 843 13.59 -28.45 34.85
C TYR A 843 13.40 -29.62 35.83
N THR A 844 14.40 -30.50 35.93
CA THR A 844 14.42 -31.71 36.76
C THR A 844 15.34 -31.56 37.97
N ILE A 845 14.73 -31.49 39.17
CA ILE A 845 15.44 -31.36 40.44
C ILE A 845 16.46 -32.50 40.65
N GLY A 846 17.69 -32.13 41.01
CA GLY A 846 18.77 -33.06 41.33
C GLY A 846 19.46 -33.67 40.10
N THR A 847 19.05 -33.26 38.90
CA THR A 847 19.67 -33.63 37.63
C THR A 847 20.18 -32.36 36.96
N ASP A 848 19.30 -31.38 36.75
CA ASP A 848 19.63 -30.14 36.05
C ASP A 848 20.15 -29.05 36.99
N VAL A 849 20.83 -28.06 36.43
CA VAL A 849 21.34 -26.90 37.17
C VAL A 849 20.95 -25.58 36.53
N ILE A 850 20.74 -24.57 37.37
CA ILE A 850 20.58 -23.17 36.95
C ILE A 850 21.94 -22.48 37.10
N GLY A 851 22.49 -22.00 36.00
CA GLY A 851 23.74 -21.26 35.95
C GLY A 851 23.50 -19.75 36.04
N ILE A 852 24.30 -19.06 36.85
CA ILE A 852 24.40 -17.60 36.87
C ILE A 852 25.88 -17.24 36.66
N ALA A 853 26.20 -16.62 35.53
CA ALA A 853 27.56 -16.24 35.16
C ALA A 853 27.63 -14.74 34.90
N ASN A 854 27.26 -13.93 35.90
CA ASN A 854 27.30 -12.47 35.83
C ASN A 854 28.28 -11.88 36.85
N GLN A 855 28.54 -10.58 36.78
CA GLN A 855 29.50 -9.93 37.67
C GLN A 855 28.95 -9.56 39.06
N VAL A 856 27.66 -9.84 39.33
CA VAL A 856 26.92 -9.23 40.44
C VAL A 856 26.30 -10.25 41.41
N ALA A 857 26.33 -11.55 41.12
CA ALA A 857 25.90 -12.62 42.01
C ALA A 857 26.96 -13.73 42.05
N ASP A 858 27.44 -14.07 43.24
CA ASP A 858 28.43 -15.14 43.45
C ASP A 858 27.88 -16.30 44.28
N SER A 859 26.65 -16.17 44.78
CA SER A 859 25.97 -17.20 45.56
C SER A 859 24.45 -17.13 45.47
N VAL A 860 23.78 -18.20 45.89
CA VAL A 860 22.31 -18.28 45.90
C VAL A 860 21.67 -17.26 46.85
N ASP A 861 22.42 -16.76 47.83
CA ASP A 861 21.94 -15.76 48.79
C ASP A 861 21.73 -14.39 48.14
N ASP A 862 22.31 -14.15 46.96
CA ASP A 862 22.10 -12.92 46.16
C ASP A 862 20.77 -12.95 45.38
N LEU A 863 20.13 -14.12 45.27
CA LEU A 863 18.90 -14.31 44.50
C LEU A 863 17.66 -14.15 45.38
N THR A 864 16.59 -13.62 44.77
CA THR A 864 15.24 -13.65 45.34
C THR A 864 14.44 -14.77 44.68
N LEU A 865 14.11 -15.81 45.46
CA LEU A 865 13.36 -16.98 44.99
C LEU A 865 11.92 -16.91 45.54
N SER A 866 10.91 -16.89 44.65
CA SER A 866 9.51 -16.78 45.03
C SER A 866 8.61 -17.66 44.17
N GLY A 867 8.05 -18.73 44.75
CA GLY A 867 7.29 -19.72 44.00
C GLY A 867 8.17 -20.34 42.91
N SER A 868 7.80 -20.14 41.65
CA SER A 868 8.54 -20.59 40.47
C SER A 868 9.54 -19.57 39.92
N ASN A 869 9.58 -18.37 40.50
CA ASN A 869 10.33 -17.25 39.96
C ASN A 869 11.72 -17.11 40.59
N ILE A 870 12.68 -16.78 39.74
CA ILE A 870 14.05 -16.43 40.10
C ILE A 870 14.25 -14.96 39.73
N SER A 871 14.67 -14.14 40.70
CA SER A 871 14.91 -12.72 40.49
C SER A 871 16.26 -12.29 41.06
N LEU A 872 16.87 -11.28 40.45
CA LEU A 872 18.10 -10.64 40.93
C LEU A 872 17.93 -9.12 40.84
N ASN A 873 18.25 -8.41 41.92
CA ASN A 873 18.11 -6.95 42.02
C ASN A 873 16.72 -6.40 41.62
N GLY A 874 15.67 -7.19 41.86
CA GLY A 874 14.29 -6.82 41.52
C GLY A 874 13.88 -7.11 40.07
N VAL A 875 14.79 -7.60 39.22
CA VAL A 875 14.48 -8.05 37.86
C VAL A 875 14.10 -9.53 37.88
N LEU A 876 13.00 -9.90 37.21
CA LEU A 876 12.60 -11.29 37.01
C LEU A 876 13.43 -11.88 35.87
N ILE A 877 14.33 -12.81 36.17
CA ILE A 877 15.28 -13.36 35.19
C ILE A 877 14.75 -14.64 34.54
N ALA A 878 14.08 -15.49 35.32
CA ALA A 878 13.45 -16.70 34.81
C ALA A 878 12.30 -17.21 35.69
N THR A 879 11.43 -18.00 35.06
CA THR A 879 10.38 -18.79 35.71
C THR A 879 10.56 -20.28 35.39
N LEU A 880 10.54 -21.13 36.43
CA LEU A 880 10.58 -22.58 36.31
C LEU A 880 9.15 -23.15 36.30
N ASN A 881 8.68 -23.63 35.16
CA ASN A 881 7.30 -24.08 35.03
C ASN A 881 7.01 -25.28 35.94
N GLY A 882 6.04 -25.13 36.85
CA GLY A 882 5.62 -26.21 37.76
C GLY A 882 6.65 -26.60 38.83
N VAL A 883 7.80 -25.94 38.91
CA VAL A 883 8.86 -26.21 39.89
C VAL A 883 9.04 -25.02 40.82
N ASN A 884 9.24 -25.31 42.11
CA ASN A 884 9.60 -24.26 43.08
C ASN A 884 11.08 -23.91 42.94
N ALA A 885 11.38 -22.63 42.66
CA ALA A 885 12.72 -22.12 42.44
C ALA A 885 13.68 -22.38 43.61
N ALA A 886 13.18 -22.44 44.86
CA ALA A 886 13.99 -22.76 46.04
C ALA A 886 14.48 -24.22 46.07
N SER A 887 13.97 -25.09 45.19
CA SER A 887 14.40 -26.49 45.08
C SER A 887 15.41 -26.70 43.93
N ALA A 888 15.74 -25.66 43.18
CA ALA A 888 16.72 -25.74 42.10
C ALA A 888 18.16 -25.80 42.65
N THR A 889 19.04 -26.44 41.87
CA THR A 889 20.48 -26.45 42.13
C THR A 889 21.13 -25.34 41.33
N PHE A 890 21.88 -24.47 42.00
CA PHE A 890 22.53 -23.31 41.39
C PHE A 890 24.03 -23.52 41.23
N VAL A 891 24.56 -23.06 40.11
CA VAL A 891 26.00 -23.00 39.83
C VAL A 891 26.35 -21.56 39.46
N PHE A 892 27.44 -21.05 40.04
CA PHE A 892 27.93 -19.68 39.82
C PHE A 892 29.27 -19.77 39.08
N GLY A 893 29.45 -18.94 38.05
CA GLY A 893 30.56 -19.01 37.10
C GLY A 893 31.26 -17.69 36.87
#